data_AF-A0A5M8SF00-F1
#
_entry.id   AF-A0A5M8SF00-F1
#
_cell.length_a   1.000
_cell.length_b   1.000
_cell.length_c   1.000
_cell.angle_alpha   90.00
_cell.angle_beta   90.00
_cell.angle_gamma   90.00
#
_symmetry.space_group_name_H-M   'P 1'
#
loop_
_entity.id
_entity.type
_entity.pdbx_description
1 polymer ?
#
loop_
_entity_poly.entity_id
_entity_poly.type
_entity_poly.pdbx_seq_one_letter_code
_entity_poly.pdbx_strand_id
1 'polypeptide(L)'
;MVTRAGLFHLLTGTLLLVGAGLMVAQVAGQGSQNALHRPQGPCDVYTAAGDPCVAAHSTTRALYAGYNGPLYQVLRQSDGKTLDIGVVQPTASPVRDAGGYADAAAQDKFCANTYCWITTIYDQSGKHNDLTQAPRGGFSGPALGGFNNIPLADMAPIAIMGHKVYGVFIEPGMGLRIDDAKGTAVDDQPEGQYWVVNGRHFNAGCCFDYGNAEIDSRDDDNGTMETTYFGDAPHWYHGNPSGPWIMTDQENNLVGCVNPDGSKDCKNLPNITWRFVTAMAKGEPHHWTSLGGDSQQGQLSVMFDGPRVNATYDPMRKQGAILLGNGGDNSNGSQGTFYEGAMTAAGTFPTDATDQQIQENIVAARYGLPLVSIAPASAVSAPPGLQVFAPESSQESTVTFTNSTTETVADLKLSLSVPDARWTATVSGGNQTSKTFAEPLAPGASVSATFKVTAGPNAFNGDLLANATWTNQATRTQASGSASEKIRTVRAVKINEFRISSGATNATDTFLELYNSSNEPVDISRWTITVHPAQQAVSSSVVIPTGTALRPHSFYLLGLSNSGLIVPAKAGEATLSVRSVSGIKIGDTVTIDTGTSEERRKVIAVGAAAPNHTTVWQPLPEGPIITIPPGATNLPVMSVAGFKVGEKIALGYGASYPAVGRDTERYEIVTVTEVGKPGTQAYLAADAAAGATNIKVTSVSDIPVGDKIRLDIDSVGHGIETLTVTHIGTQAAHTALAANSSIGSTNIKVRNVNGFAIGDKASIGTPANQETVSITAIGTPGATGTGIDFTPALARAHIRDENLVAPGTGLDLAAPLQFNHAANLPFSNRGTGISFAPATAFAHASNEPVQPLGTGLTLDKPLQKDHPIHAVLRDSTVTNAGYQGAHAPDLWFGGPEFTTNYPLFGRTITIREGSIVLRDAAGLVMDSLNYGGLVDPWAAQGYQANSGPNEGGCFVPAPGQAGSAGPSPGVGNNSSSGRYPDGADTASNCTDFRTQAATTLPASAASGTDNIKVSSVTGFQPGQTIMIGSGNDGEKAVIATVGTAGAATLRAATEAGATSIPVVTAIGFSEGEKIQIDSGSSSETAVISSLSRFPAPAITVSAPLTHPHAMGAALSGTGITLTAPLTHAHESGAAVTDNLPTPASPNLYAGRP
;
A
#
# COMPACT_ATOMS: atom_id res chain seq x y z
N MET A 1 -53.04 -12.58 10.20
CA MET A 1 -54.34 -13.24 10.04
C MET A 1 -54.13 -14.42 9.09
N VAL A 2 -54.43 -15.64 9.56
CA VAL A 2 -54.78 -16.88 8.80
C VAL A 2 -53.69 -17.47 7.86
N THR A 3 -52.81 -18.38 8.33
CA THR A 3 -52.88 -19.88 8.34
C THR A 3 -52.87 -20.55 6.94
N ARG A 4 -52.09 -21.60 6.62
CA ARG A 4 -52.03 -23.01 7.13
C ARG A 4 -50.87 -23.77 6.41
N ALA A 5 -50.01 -24.55 7.09
CA ALA A 5 -50.01 -26.04 7.23
C ALA A 5 -50.24 -26.82 5.91
N GLY A 6 -49.44 -27.79 5.44
CA GLY A 6 -48.57 -28.80 6.07
C GLY A 6 -49.17 -30.19 5.83
N LEU A 7 -48.47 -31.13 5.18
CA LEU A 7 -48.55 -32.59 5.45
C LEU A 7 -47.58 -33.46 4.61
N PHE A 8 -46.86 -34.33 5.31
CA PHE A 8 -46.15 -35.52 4.86
C PHE A 8 -47.07 -36.54 4.16
N HIS A 9 -46.50 -37.42 3.31
CA HIS A 9 -46.75 -38.87 3.32
C HIS A 9 -45.56 -39.63 2.67
N LEU A 10 -44.98 -40.58 3.42
CA LEU A 10 -44.19 -41.70 2.91
C LEU A 10 -45.10 -42.65 2.11
N LEU A 11 -44.58 -43.32 1.06
CA LEU A 11 -44.55 -44.78 1.02
C LEU A 11 -43.71 -45.31 -0.16
N THR A 12 -43.00 -46.39 0.16
CA THR A 12 -42.13 -47.25 -0.63
C THR A 12 -42.87 -48.07 -1.69
N GLY A 13 -42.15 -48.47 -2.75
CA GLY A 13 -42.65 -49.44 -3.73
C GLY A 13 -41.63 -49.77 -4.82
N THR A 14 -40.73 -50.70 -4.53
CA THR A 14 -39.88 -51.42 -5.49
C THR A 14 -40.71 -52.34 -6.40
N LEU A 15 -40.49 -52.30 -7.72
CA LEU A 15 -40.47 -53.53 -8.55
C LEU A 15 -39.84 -53.28 -9.93
N LEU A 16 -38.78 -54.04 -10.21
CA LEU A 16 -38.26 -54.35 -11.54
C LEU A 16 -39.31 -55.12 -12.36
N LEU A 17 -39.40 -54.89 -13.68
CA LEU A 17 -39.27 -55.93 -14.72
C LEU A 17 -39.49 -55.37 -16.15
N VAL A 18 -38.43 -55.50 -16.94
CA VAL A 18 -38.33 -55.86 -18.37
C VAL A 18 -39.62 -55.79 -19.21
N GLY A 19 -39.61 -54.93 -20.22
CA GLY A 19 -40.53 -54.96 -21.36
C GLY A 19 -39.81 -54.50 -22.63
N ALA A 20 -39.30 -55.46 -23.40
CA ALA A 20 -38.73 -55.23 -24.72
C ALA A 20 -39.83 -55.24 -25.79
N GLY A 21 -39.79 -54.23 -26.67
CA GLY A 21 -40.23 -54.33 -28.05
C GLY A 21 -41.62 -53.76 -28.38
N LEU A 22 -41.65 -52.59 -29.01
CA LEU A 22 -42.30 -52.42 -30.31
C LEU A 22 -41.82 -51.11 -30.96
N MET A 23 -41.14 -51.25 -32.10
CA MET A 23 -40.77 -50.12 -32.96
C MET A 23 -42.03 -49.53 -33.60
N VAL A 24 -42.25 -48.22 -33.39
CA VAL A 24 -42.99 -47.37 -34.31
C VAL A 24 -42.08 -46.22 -34.67
N ALA A 25 -41.61 -46.20 -35.91
CA ALA A 25 -40.93 -45.06 -36.49
C ALA A 25 -41.95 -43.93 -36.71
N GLN A 26 -41.80 -42.81 -36.01
CA GLN A 26 -42.41 -41.54 -36.39
C GLN A 26 -41.39 -40.39 -36.28
N VAL A 27 -41.03 -39.90 -37.46
CA VAL A 27 -40.74 -38.51 -37.83
C VAL A 27 -39.65 -37.81 -37.00
N ALA A 28 -38.42 -37.88 -37.53
CA ALA A 28 -37.41 -36.84 -37.34
C ALA A 28 -37.96 -35.50 -37.82
N GLY A 29 -37.97 -34.49 -36.95
CA GLY A 29 -38.28 -33.12 -37.37
C GLY A 29 -38.94 -32.25 -36.31
N GLN A 30 -38.26 -32.01 -35.18
CA GLN A 30 -38.35 -30.74 -34.47
C GLN A 30 -37.02 -30.56 -33.73
N GLY A 31 -36.16 -29.71 -34.29
CA GLY A 31 -34.85 -29.41 -33.74
C GLY A 31 -35.01 -28.78 -32.36
N SER A 32 -34.49 -29.47 -31.34
CA SER A 32 -34.11 -28.84 -30.09
C SER A 32 -33.14 -27.71 -30.44
N GLN A 33 -33.57 -26.47 -30.25
CA GLN A 33 -32.65 -25.34 -30.19
C GLN A 33 -31.73 -25.62 -29.00
N ASN A 34 -30.54 -26.18 -29.27
CA ASN A 34 -29.48 -26.28 -28.28
C ASN A 34 -29.18 -24.84 -27.84
N ALA A 35 -29.68 -24.45 -26.66
CA ALA A 35 -29.27 -23.20 -26.04
C ALA A 35 -27.74 -23.17 -26.00
N LEU A 36 -27.13 -22.07 -26.41
CA LEU A 36 -25.68 -21.92 -26.31
C LEU A 36 -25.33 -21.85 -24.83
N HIS A 37 -24.77 -22.93 -24.29
CA HIS A 37 -24.27 -22.98 -22.93
C HIS A 37 -22.82 -22.51 -22.89
N ARG A 38 -22.49 -21.68 -21.90
CA ARG A 38 -21.10 -21.31 -21.59
C ARG A 38 -20.32 -22.58 -21.23
N PRO A 39 -19.04 -22.70 -21.63
CA PRO A 39 -18.17 -23.76 -21.13
C PRO A 39 -18.09 -23.76 -19.60
N GLN A 40 -17.77 -24.92 -19.02
CA GLN A 40 -17.43 -25.03 -17.60
C GLN A 40 -16.30 -24.05 -17.26
N GLY A 41 -16.43 -23.36 -16.12
CA GLY A 41 -15.37 -22.55 -15.55
C GLY A 41 -14.56 -23.34 -14.51
N PRO A 42 -13.48 -22.76 -13.97
CA PRO A 42 -12.62 -23.41 -12.97
C PRO A 42 -13.38 -23.95 -11.76
N CYS A 43 -14.39 -23.23 -11.26
CA CYS A 43 -15.12 -23.68 -10.08
C CYS A 43 -16.14 -24.79 -10.36
N ASP A 44 -16.57 -24.97 -11.62
CA ASP A 44 -17.33 -26.17 -12.01
C ASP A 44 -16.44 -27.42 -11.97
N VAL A 45 -15.18 -27.29 -12.40
CA VAL A 45 -14.17 -28.36 -12.38
C VAL A 45 -13.87 -28.78 -10.94
N TYR A 46 -13.55 -27.81 -10.08
CA TYR A 46 -13.35 -28.05 -8.65
C TYR A 46 -14.57 -28.71 -7.98
N THR A 47 -15.77 -28.21 -8.24
CA THR A 47 -17.01 -28.80 -7.71
C THR A 47 -17.21 -30.24 -8.16
N ALA A 48 -16.91 -30.55 -9.43
CA ALA A 48 -17.00 -31.92 -9.95
C ALA A 48 -15.97 -32.88 -9.33
N ALA A 49 -14.82 -32.36 -8.89
CA ALA A 49 -13.78 -33.10 -8.20
C ALA A 49 -14.06 -33.32 -6.69
N GLY A 50 -15.03 -32.60 -6.11
CA GLY A 50 -15.33 -32.65 -4.68
C GLY A 50 -14.66 -31.56 -3.85
N ASP A 51 -14.00 -30.59 -4.51
CA ASP A 51 -13.24 -29.50 -3.88
C ASP A 51 -13.91 -28.13 -4.16
N PRO A 52 -15.21 -27.92 -3.86
CA PRO A 52 -15.95 -26.75 -4.36
C PRO A 52 -15.30 -25.42 -3.96
N CYS A 53 -15.35 -24.43 -4.84
CA CYS A 53 -14.85 -23.09 -4.51
C CYS A 53 -15.66 -22.45 -3.38
N VAL A 54 -14.95 -21.78 -2.49
CA VAL A 54 -15.51 -20.97 -1.39
C VAL A 54 -15.27 -19.47 -1.60
N ALA A 55 -14.37 -19.13 -2.50
CA ALA A 55 -14.20 -17.80 -3.03
C ALA A 55 -13.75 -17.90 -4.50
N ALA A 56 -14.30 -17.06 -5.38
CA ALA A 56 -14.05 -17.07 -6.82
C ALA A 56 -14.06 -15.65 -7.36
N HIS A 57 -12.87 -15.06 -7.54
CA HIS A 57 -12.67 -13.66 -7.90
C HIS A 57 -12.15 -13.53 -9.33
N SER A 58 -12.76 -12.66 -10.14
CA SER A 58 -12.24 -12.33 -11.46
C SER A 58 -12.85 -11.04 -11.97
N THR A 59 -12.02 -10.18 -12.57
CA THR A 59 -12.49 -9.01 -13.34
C THR A 59 -12.55 -9.30 -14.85
N THR A 60 -12.15 -10.50 -15.27
CA THR A 60 -11.98 -10.86 -16.68
C THR A 60 -13.09 -11.78 -17.19
N ARG A 61 -13.52 -12.77 -16.40
CA ARG A 61 -14.55 -13.74 -16.81
C ARG A 61 -15.30 -14.39 -15.66
N ALA A 62 -16.40 -15.05 -16.00
CA ALA A 62 -17.09 -15.93 -15.08
C ALA A 62 -16.29 -17.23 -14.84
N LEU A 63 -16.19 -17.63 -13.57
CA LEU A 63 -15.52 -18.84 -13.09
C LEU A 63 -16.49 -20.02 -12.90
N TYR A 64 -17.78 -19.79 -13.06
CA TYR A 64 -18.82 -20.82 -13.22
C TYR A 64 -19.57 -20.62 -14.54
N ALA A 65 -19.93 -21.71 -15.20
CA ALA A 65 -20.75 -21.70 -16.41
C ALA A 65 -22.10 -21.00 -16.17
N GLY A 66 -22.67 -21.19 -14.98
CA GLY A 66 -23.99 -20.65 -14.59
C GLY A 66 -23.97 -19.22 -14.03
N TYR A 67 -22.81 -18.60 -13.81
CA TYR A 67 -22.74 -17.30 -13.15
C TYR A 67 -23.18 -16.15 -14.09
N ASN A 68 -24.12 -15.33 -13.63
CA ASN A 68 -24.63 -14.18 -14.39
C ASN A 68 -24.70 -12.91 -13.53
N GLY A 69 -24.10 -12.94 -12.34
CA GLY A 69 -23.98 -11.77 -11.47
C GLY A 69 -22.91 -10.80 -11.94
N PRO A 70 -22.68 -9.72 -11.17
CA PRO A 70 -21.60 -8.77 -11.43
C PRO A 70 -20.24 -9.41 -11.14
N LEU A 71 -19.22 -9.09 -11.94
CA LEU A 71 -17.85 -9.54 -11.72
C LEU A 71 -17.08 -8.58 -10.81
N TYR A 72 -17.28 -7.28 -11.01
CA TYR A 72 -16.68 -6.23 -10.19
C TYR A 72 -17.49 -4.94 -10.30
N GLN A 73 -17.23 -3.99 -9.41
CA GLN A 73 -17.82 -2.66 -9.40
C GLN A 73 -16.76 -1.60 -9.70
N VAL A 74 -17.13 -0.60 -10.51
CA VAL A 74 -16.30 0.59 -10.75
C VAL A 74 -16.93 1.85 -10.15
N LEU A 75 -16.11 2.74 -9.60
CA LEU A 75 -16.47 4.07 -9.11
C LEU A 75 -15.88 5.16 -9.99
N ARG A 76 -16.71 6.08 -10.47
CA ARG A 76 -16.30 7.14 -11.37
C ARG A 76 -15.88 8.41 -10.65
N GLN A 77 -14.70 8.93 -10.96
CA GLN A 77 -14.15 10.14 -10.33
C GLN A 77 -15.00 11.39 -10.56
N SER A 78 -15.57 11.57 -11.75
CA SER A 78 -16.25 12.82 -12.12
C SER A 78 -17.49 13.17 -11.26
N ASP A 79 -18.22 12.15 -10.79
CA ASP A 79 -19.49 12.36 -10.08
C ASP A 79 -19.76 11.34 -8.96
N GLY A 80 -18.82 10.44 -8.68
CA GLY A 80 -18.91 9.46 -7.60
C GLY A 80 -19.96 8.37 -7.78
N LYS A 81 -20.48 8.18 -9.00
CA LYS A 81 -21.40 7.08 -9.28
C LYS A 81 -20.64 5.77 -9.44
N THR A 82 -21.32 4.68 -9.12
CA THR A 82 -20.82 3.33 -9.34
C THR A 82 -21.53 2.62 -10.50
N LEU A 83 -20.89 1.61 -11.07
CA LEU A 83 -21.46 0.68 -12.03
C LEU A 83 -20.90 -0.72 -11.79
N ASP A 84 -21.79 -1.71 -11.71
CA ASP A 84 -21.39 -3.10 -11.71
C ASP A 84 -21.14 -3.58 -13.14
N ILE A 85 -19.99 -4.20 -13.37
CA ILE A 85 -19.62 -4.80 -14.65
C ILE A 85 -20.02 -6.27 -14.64
N GLY A 86 -21.00 -6.62 -15.46
CA GLY A 86 -21.54 -7.97 -15.57
C GLY A 86 -20.81 -8.85 -16.57
N VAL A 87 -21.31 -10.08 -16.68
CA VAL A 87 -20.86 -11.07 -17.66
C VAL A 87 -21.62 -10.93 -18.97
N VAL A 88 -20.90 -10.85 -20.10
CA VAL A 88 -21.51 -10.86 -21.43
C VAL A 88 -22.24 -12.19 -21.66
N GLN A 89 -23.49 -12.10 -22.09
CA GLN A 89 -24.36 -13.25 -22.29
C GLN A 89 -24.10 -13.94 -23.64
N PRO A 90 -24.30 -15.28 -23.75
CA PRO A 90 -24.14 -15.98 -25.02
C PRO A 90 -25.07 -15.43 -26.10
N THR A 91 -24.58 -15.27 -27.33
CA THR A 91 -25.38 -14.82 -28.48
C THR A 91 -25.23 -15.78 -29.66
N ALA A 92 -26.33 -16.15 -30.31
CA ALA A 92 -26.32 -17.08 -31.44
C ALA A 92 -26.22 -16.40 -32.81
N SER A 93 -26.52 -15.10 -32.87
CA SER A 93 -26.67 -14.32 -34.11
C SER A 93 -26.37 -12.85 -33.82
N PRO A 94 -25.76 -12.09 -34.76
CA PRO A 94 -25.35 -12.51 -36.11
C PRO A 94 -24.05 -13.31 -36.16
N VAL A 95 -23.27 -13.28 -35.08
CA VAL A 95 -22.06 -14.10 -34.88
C VAL A 95 -22.26 -14.92 -33.62
N ARG A 96 -21.89 -16.20 -33.67
CA ARG A 96 -21.97 -17.08 -32.51
C ARG A 96 -20.89 -16.68 -31.50
N ASP A 97 -21.31 -16.34 -30.29
CA ASP A 97 -20.48 -15.96 -29.15
C ASP A 97 -20.96 -16.71 -27.91
N ALA A 98 -20.04 -17.38 -27.22
CA ALA A 98 -20.36 -18.13 -26.00
C ALA A 98 -20.53 -17.22 -24.76
N GLY A 99 -20.16 -15.93 -24.86
CA GLY A 99 -20.14 -15.00 -23.74
C GLY A 99 -19.17 -15.45 -22.64
N GLY A 100 -19.42 -15.00 -21.41
CA GLY A 100 -18.66 -15.43 -20.23
C GLY A 100 -17.49 -14.52 -19.83
N TYR A 101 -17.11 -13.55 -20.66
CA TYR A 101 -16.13 -12.52 -20.32
C TYR A 101 -16.83 -11.25 -19.79
N ALA A 102 -16.07 -10.35 -19.16
CA ALA A 102 -16.56 -9.09 -18.62
C ALA A 102 -17.01 -8.10 -19.70
N ASP A 103 -18.06 -7.32 -19.43
CA ASP A 103 -18.54 -6.25 -20.33
C ASP A 103 -17.66 -4.98 -20.24
N ALA A 104 -16.46 -5.06 -20.83
CA ALA A 104 -15.53 -3.93 -20.90
C ALA A 104 -16.11 -2.72 -21.65
N ALA A 105 -17.05 -2.92 -22.58
CA ALA A 105 -17.68 -1.82 -23.30
C ALA A 105 -18.59 -0.98 -22.38
N ALA A 106 -19.26 -1.61 -21.42
CA ALA A 106 -20.01 -0.90 -20.38
C ALA A 106 -19.07 -0.05 -19.50
N GLN A 107 -17.92 -0.59 -19.09
CA GLN A 107 -16.91 0.17 -18.35
C GLN A 107 -16.38 1.35 -19.17
N ASP A 108 -15.94 1.12 -20.41
CA ASP A 108 -15.39 2.17 -21.29
C ASP A 108 -16.39 3.33 -21.46
N LYS A 109 -17.67 3.02 -21.66
CA LYS A 109 -18.73 4.02 -21.78
C LYS A 109 -18.97 4.78 -20.47
N PHE A 110 -18.92 4.08 -19.34
CA PHE A 110 -19.15 4.67 -18.03
C PHE A 110 -18.02 5.62 -17.62
N CYS A 111 -16.77 5.20 -17.87
CA CYS A 111 -15.54 5.87 -17.46
C CYS A 111 -15.00 6.87 -18.50
N ALA A 112 -15.70 7.08 -19.60
CA ALA A 112 -15.29 7.98 -20.67
C ALA A 112 -14.97 9.39 -20.15
N ASN A 113 -13.81 9.91 -20.55
CA ASN A 113 -13.24 11.22 -20.19
C ASN A 113 -13.02 11.45 -18.68
N THR A 114 -12.87 10.38 -17.90
CA THR A 114 -12.55 10.46 -16.47
C THR A 114 -11.79 9.22 -16.02
N TYR A 115 -11.42 9.15 -14.74
CA TYR A 115 -10.84 7.97 -14.13
C TYR A 115 -11.92 7.17 -13.40
N CYS A 116 -11.73 5.86 -13.34
CA CYS A 116 -12.55 4.96 -12.55
C CYS A 116 -11.65 4.07 -11.68
N TRP A 117 -12.13 3.73 -10.49
CA TRP A 117 -11.50 2.74 -9.62
C TRP A 117 -12.31 1.46 -9.56
N ILE A 118 -11.65 0.31 -9.41
CA ILE A 118 -12.30 -0.96 -9.08
C ILE A 118 -12.51 -0.98 -7.56
N THR A 119 -13.75 -0.83 -7.12
CA THR A 119 -14.09 -0.73 -5.68
C THR A 119 -14.37 -2.06 -5.02
N THR A 120 -14.83 -3.03 -5.81
CA THR A 120 -15.20 -4.35 -5.34
C THR A 120 -14.91 -5.38 -6.42
N ILE A 121 -14.31 -6.50 -6.06
CA ILE A 121 -14.23 -7.69 -6.89
C ILE A 121 -15.16 -8.72 -6.26
N TYR A 122 -16.24 -9.04 -6.95
CA TYR A 122 -17.27 -9.91 -6.39
C TYR A 122 -16.81 -11.36 -6.36
N ASP A 123 -17.11 -12.03 -5.26
CA ASP A 123 -17.02 -13.47 -5.15
C ASP A 123 -18.21 -14.12 -5.88
N GLN A 124 -17.89 -14.87 -6.92
CA GLN A 124 -18.88 -15.56 -7.75
C GLN A 124 -19.45 -16.81 -7.06
N SER A 125 -18.86 -17.26 -5.96
CA SER A 125 -19.36 -18.36 -5.15
C SER A 125 -20.64 -17.97 -4.39
N GLY A 126 -21.30 -18.94 -3.77
CA GLY A 126 -22.45 -18.68 -2.92
C GLY A 126 -22.11 -18.02 -1.56
N LYS A 127 -20.84 -17.73 -1.27
CA LYS A 127 -20.38 -17.19 0.01
C LYS A 127 -20.35 -15.67 0.06
N HIS A 128 -20.18 -15.02 -1.09
CA HIS A 128 -20.05 -13.57 -1.19
C HIS A 128 -18.88 -13.02 -0.36
N ASN A 129 -17.74 -13.69 -0.45
CA ASN A 129 -16.47 -13.23 0.12
C ASN A 129 -15.86 -12.11 -0.73
N ASP A 130 -16.63 -11.05 -1.01
CA ASP A 130 -16.27 -9.98 -1.95
C ASP A 130 -15.04 -9.20 -1.46
N LEU A 131 -14.05 -8.98 -2.34
CA LEU A 131 -12.86 -8.20 -2.01
C LEU A 131 -13.13 -6.71 -2.15
N THR A 132 -12.85 -5.95 -1.10
CA THR A 132 -13.04 -4.49 -1.04
C THR A 132 -11.75 -3.79 -0.62
N GLN A 133 -11.75 -2.46 -0.48
CA GLN A 133 -10.57 -1.69 -0.08
C GLN A 133 -9.97 -2.23 1.22
N ALA A 134 -8.69 -2.64 1.20
CA ALA A 134 -8.03 -3.24 2.34
C ALA A 134 -7.88 -2.24 3.50
N PRO A 135 -8.27 -2.64 4.73
CA PRO A 135 -8.20 -1.80 5.92
C PRO A 135 -6.76 -1.60 6.42
N ARG A 136 -6.60 -0.67 7.37
CA ARG A 136 -5.31 -0.51 8.06
C ARG A 136 -5.00 -1.76 8.88
N GLY A 137 -3.75 -2.21 8.86
CA GLY A 137 -3.26 -3.39 9.58
C GLY A 137 -2.10 -3.12 10.54
N GLY A 138 -1.11 -4.02 10.50
CA GLY A 138 0.24 -3.78 11.04
C GLY A 138 0.92 -2.61 10.32
N PHE A 139 0.75 -2.53 9.01
CA PHE A 139 1.11 -1.40 8.16
C PHE A 139 -0.12 -0.62 7.69
N SER A 140 0.09 0.66 7.35
CA SER A 140 -0.95 1.52 6.79
C SER A 140 -0.72 1.76 5.32
N GLY A 141 -1.80 1.80 4.56
CA GLY A 141 -1.81 2.34 3.21
C GLY A 141 -1.81 3.87 3.17
N PRO A 142 -1.69 4.43 1.96
CA PRO A 142 -1.62 5.87 1.75
C PRO A 142 -3.00 6.56 1.75
N ALA A 143 -4.10 5.82 1.64
CA ALA A 143 -5.45 6.41 1.64
C ALA A 143 -5.89 6.79 3.06
N LEU A 144 -7.03 7.51 3.16
CA LEU A 144 -7.54 8.10 4.39
C LEU A 144 -7.46 7.17 5.61
N GLY A 145 -6.81 7.63 6.68
CA GLY A 145 -6.64 6.93 7.94
C GLY A 145 -5.90 5.59 7.86
N GLY A 146 -5.20 5.31 6.76
CA GLY A 146 -4.36 4.13 6.60
C GLY A 146 -4.98 2.99 5.79
N PHE A 147 -6.11 3.21 5.12
CA PHE A 147 -6.59 2.30 4.08
C PHE A 147 -5.57 2.19 2.94
N ASN A 148 -5.52 1.04 2.27
CA ASN A 148 -4.80 0.92 1.00
C ASN A 148 -5.53 1.68 -0.12
N ASN A 149 -4.80 2.07 -1.15
CA ASN A 149 -5.40 2.53 -2.40
C ASN A 149 -6.13 1.38 -3.12
N ILE A 150 -7.07 1.74 -3.99
CA ILE A 150 -7.75 0.78 -4.86
C ILE A 150 -7.36 0.98 -6.34
N PRO A 151 -7.41 -0.08 -7.17
CA PRO A 151 -6.87 -0.06 -8.53
C PRO A 151 -7.65 0.83 -9.49
N LEU A 152 -6.94 1.47 -10.43
CA LEU A 152 -7.57 2.12 -11.58
C LEU A 152 -8.07 1.09 -12.59
N ALA A 153 -9.28 1.30 -13.11
CA ALA A 153 -10.02 0.28 -13.85
C ALA A 153 -9.50 0.01 -15.28
N ASP A 154 -8.71 0.92 -15.87
CA ASP A 154 -8.25 0.86 -17.26
C ASP A 154 -6.74 0.56 -17.42
N MET A 155 -6.02 0.28 -16.33
CA MET A 155 -4.56 0.11 -16.32
C MET A 155 -4.05 -1.27 -16.79
N ALA A 156 -4.90 -2.30 -16.81
CA ALA A 156 -4.52 -3.66 -17.20
C ALA A 156 -5.40 -4.26 -18.33
N PRO A 157 -5.50 -3.61 -19.50
CA PRO A 157 -6.28 -4.14 -20.62
C PRO A 157 -5.63 -5.40 -21.21
N ILE A 158 -6.42 -6.43 -21.43
CA ILE A 158 -6.00 -7.69 -22.08
C ILE A 158 -7.09 -8.20 -23.02
N ALA A 159 -6.81 -9.32 -23.70
CA ALA A 159 -7.82 -10.10 -24.39
C ALA A 159 -8.04 -11.45 -23.70
N ILE A 160 -9.30 -11.85 -23.54
CA ILE A 160 -9.69 -13.22 -23.15
C ILE A 160 -10.79 -13.68 -24.09
N MET A 161 -10.73 -14.94 -24.55
CA MET A 161 -11.65 -15.51 -25.54
C MET A 161 -11.78 -14.66 -26.83
N GLY A 162 -10.78 -13.82 -27.13
CA GLY A 162 -10.80 -12.88 -28.26
C GLY A 162 -11.50 -11.54 -27.99
N HIS A 163 -11.87 -11.23 -26.74
CA HIS A 163 -12.57 -10.01 -26.36
C HIS A 163 -11.76 -9.19 -25.36
N LYS A 164 -11.90 -7.85 -25.42
CA LYS A 164 -11.26 -6.92 -24.49
C LYS A 164 -11.87 -7.07 -23.09
N VAL A 165 -11.00 -7.17 -22.09
CA VAL A 165 -11.33 -7.14 -20.65
C VAL A 165 -10.24 -6.40 -19.88
N TYR A 166 -10.47 -6.14 -18.59
CA TYR A 166 -9.53 -5.47 -17.70
C TYR A 166 -9.14 -6.36 -16.52
N GLY A 167 -7.84 -6.47 -16.27
CA GLY A 167 -7.31 -7.01 -15.01
C GLY A 167 -7.27 -5.96 -13.90
N VAL A 168 -6.73 -6.36 -12.76
CA VAL A 168 -6.57 -5.54 -11.56
C VAL A 168 -5.10 -5.17 -11.44
N PHE A 169 -4.77 -3.91 -11.72
CA PHE A 169 -3.40 -3.40 -11.69
C PHE A 169 -3.07 -2.86 -10.29
N ILE A 170 -2.26 -3.61 -9.53
CA ILE A 170 -1.81 -3.26 -8.18
C ILE A 170 -0.49 -2.49 -8.28
N GLU A 171 -0.49 -1.26 -7.79
CA GLU A 171 0.69 -0.45 -7.54
C GLU A 171 1.06 -0.49 -6.06
N PRO A 172 2.30 -0.12 -5.67
CA PRO A 172 2.65 0.02 -4.26
C PRO A 172 1.68 0.94 -3.51
N GLY A 173 1.24 0.48 -2.35
CA GLY A 173 0.21 1.11 -1.52
C GLY A 173 -1.22 0.65 -1.82
N MET A 174 -1.43 -0.23 -2.81
CA MET A 174 -2.75 -0.81 -3.12
C MET A 174 -2.98 -2.17 -2.47
N GLY A 175 -4.24 -2.54 -2.30
CA GLY A 175 -4.64 -3.89 -1.87
C GLY A 175 -6.14 -4.01 -1.66
N LEU A 176 -6.66 -5.23 -1.79
CA LEU A 176 -8.05 -5.55 -1.52
C LEU A 176 -8.17 -6.70 -0.51
N ARG A 177 -9.22 -6.71 0.30
CA ARG A 177 -9.39 -7.69 1.38
C ARG A 177 -10.86 -7.93 1.75
N ILE A 178 -11.10 -9.10 2.36
CA ILE A 178 -12.25 -9.41 3.22
C ILE A 178 -11.76 -10.14 4.46
N ASP A 179 -11.93 -9.52 5.63
CA ASP A 179 -11.50 -10.08 6.92
C ASP A 179 -12.54 -11.02 7.54
N ASP A 180 -13.84 -10.81 7.25
CA ASP A 180 -14.94 -11.67 7.73
C ASP A 180 -15.43 -12.63 6.63
N ALA A 181 -14.51 -13.44 6.11
CA ALA A 181 -14.81 -14.42 5.08
C ALA A 181 -15.59 -15.62 5.64
N LYS A 182 -16.24 -16.37 4.75
CA LYS A 182 -17.10 -17.51 5.10
C LYS A 182 -16.68 -18.76 4.35
N GLY A 183 -16.46 -19.83 5.09
CA GLY A 183 -16.18 -21.19 4.61
C GLY A 183 -14.72 -21.45 4.19
N THR A 184 -13.86 -20.44 4.27
CA THR A 184 -12.41 -20.56 4.08
C THR A 184 -11.79 -21.45 5.16
N ALA A 185 -10.68 -22.12 4.85
CA ALA A 185 -10.03 -22.98 5.82
C ALA A 185 -9.48 -22.18 6.99
N VAL A 186 -9.59 -22.74 8.19
CA VAL A 186 -9.01 -22.20 9.41
C VAL A 186 -8.16 -23.26 10.11
N ASP A 187 -7.26 -22.84 11.00
CA ASP A 187 -6.28 -23.69 11.64
C ASP A 187 -5.51 -24.55 10.61
N ASP A 188 -5.45 -25.86 10.81
CA ASP A 188 -4.73 -26.83 9.99
C ASP A 188 -5.63 -27.49 8.94
N GLN A 189 -6.82 -26.95 8.71
CA GLN A 189 -7.74 -27.49 7.70
C GLN A 189 -7.11 -27.41 6.31
N PRO A 190 -7.24 -28.46 5.49
CA PRO A 190 -6.78 -28.42 4.11
C PRO A 190 -7.48 -27.35 3.27
N GLU A 191 -6.74 -26.73 2.35
CA GLU A 191 -7.28 -25.90 1.27
C GLU A 191 -6.40 -25.96 0.01
N GLY A 192 -6.97 -25.51 -1.10
CA GLY A 192 -6.26 -25.24 -2.35
C GLY A 192 -6.71 -23.93 -2.98
N GLN A 193 -5.81 -23.28 -3.69
CA GLN A 193 -6.00 -21.97 -4.29
C GLN A 193 -5.19 -21.81 -5.58
N TYR A 194 -5.75 -21.04 -6.52
CA TYR A 194 -5.04 -20.64 -7.73
C TYR A 194 -5.31 -19.18 -8.07
N TRP A 195 -4.41 -18.62 -8.87
CA TRP A 195 -4.62 -17.35 -9.54
C TRP A 195 -3.89 -17.27 -10.89
N VAL A 196 -4.29 -16.29 -11.70
CA VAL A 196 -3.66 -15.91 -12.96
C VAL A 196 -3.17 -14.47 -12.85
N VAL A 197 -1.87 -14.27 -13.07
CA VAL A 197 -1.20 -12.98 -12.89
C VAL A 197 -0.34 -12.58 -14.09
N ASN A 198 0.08 -11.31 -14.12
CA ASN A 198 1.05 -10.80 -15.10
C ASN A 198 2.48 -11.11 -14.64
N GLY A 199 3.15 -12.05 -15.31
CA GLY A 199 4.54 -12.41 -14.98
C GLY A 199 5.59 -11.35 -15.30
N ARG A 200 5.18 -10.17 -15.80
CA ARG A 200 6.02 -9.02 -16.12
C ARG A 200 5.65 -7.75 -15.36
N HIS A 201 4.84 -7.88 -14.31
CA HIS A 201 4.56 -6.79 -13.39
C HIS A 201 4.70 -7.33 -11.97
N PHE A 202 5.83 -7.03 -11.33
CA PHE A 202 6.19 -7.49 -9.98
C PHE A 202 7.29 -6.61 -9.39
N ASN A 203 7.53 -6.70 -8.09
CA ASN A 203 8.72 -6.18 -7.41
C ASN A 203 9.03 -7.03 -6.16
N ALA A 204 9.97 -6.56 -5.35
CA ALA A 204 10.42 -7.22 -4.11
C ALA A 204 9.73 -6.67 -2.85
N GLY A 205 8.79 -5.74 -3.00
CA GLY A 205 8.07 -5.17 -1.87
C GLY A 205 7.09 -6.18 -1.29
N CYS A 206 6.99 -6.24 0.04
CA CYS A 206 6.04 -7.14 0.68
C CYS A 206 4.62 -6.57 0.66
N CYS A 207 3.59 -7.35 0.30
CA CYS A 207 3.69 -8.63 -0.44
C CYS A 207 2.62 -8.73 -1.53
N PHE A 208 2.93 -9.31 -2.70
CA PHE A 208 1.96 -9.47 -3.80
C PHE A 208 1.35 -10.87 -3.71
N ASP A 209 0.27 -10.93 -2.93
CA ASP A 209 -0.34 -12.18 -2.50
C ASP A 209 -1.80 -12.30 -2.96
N TYR A 210 -2.29 -13.54 -2.98
CA TYR A 210 -3.71 -13.85 -3.03
C TYR A 210 -3.97 -15.13 -2.22
N GLY A 211 -4.88 -15.09 -1.26
CA GLY A 211 -5.22 -16.29 -0.48
C GLY A 211 -5.60 -16.03 0.97
N ASN A 212 -5.43 -17.08 1.79
CA ASN A 212 -5.80 -17.13 3.20
C ASN A 212 -4.89 -16.26 4.08
N ALA A 213 -5.48 -15.44 4.94
CA ALA A 213 -4.73 -14.54 5.82
C ALA A 213 -5.41 -14.33 7.18
N GLU A 214 -4.79 -13.50 8.01
CA GLU A 214 -5.27 -13.08 9.33
C GLU A 214 -6.53 -12.22 9.24
N ILE A 215 -7.41 -12.29 10.23
CA ILE A 215 -8.70 -11.59 10.18
C ILE A 215 -8.64 -10.17 10.76
N ASP A 216 -7.48 -9.72 11.23
CA ASP A 216 -7.31 -8.35 11.73
C ASP A 216 -6.26 -7.51 10.99
N SER A 217 -5.79 -8.05 9.86
CA SER A 217 -4.72 -7.45 9.05
C SER A 217 -3.42 -7.20 9.83
N ARG A 218 -3.07 -8.03 10.83
CA ARG A 218 -1.79 -8.00 11.55
C ARG A 218 -1.11 -9.36 11.46
N ASP A 219 0.21 -9.34 11.64
CA ASP A 219 1.01 -10.54 11.83
C ASP A 219 0.67 -11.17 13.19
N ASP A 220 -0.03 -12.30 13.15
CA ASP A 220 -0.45 -13.08 14.31
C ASP A 220 0.43 -14.34 14.52
N ASP A 221 1.70 -14.28 14.08
CA ASP A 221 2.74 -15.32 14.18
C ASP A 221 2.69 -16.38 13.05
N ASN A 222 3.72 -17.22 13.01
CA ASN A 222 3.95 -18.23 11.98
C ASN A 222 2.74 -19.13 11.72
N GLY A 223 2.45 -19.39 10.44
CA GLY A 223 1.43 -20.34 9.99
C GLY A 223 0.00 -19.81 10.03
N THR A 224 -0.20 -18.51 10.27
CA THR A 224 -1.52 -17.86 10.27
C THR A 224 -2.01 -17.44 8.89
N MET A 225 -1.12 -17.42 7.89
CA MET A 225 -1.44 -17.24 6.48
C MET A 225 -1.18 -18.52 5.67
N GLU A 226 -1.85 -18.63 4.53
CA GLU A 226 -1.46 -19.53 3.44
C GLU A 226 -1.92 -18.91 2.12
N THR A 227 -1.04 -18.19 1.43
CA THR A 227 -1.36 -17.50 0.16
C THR A 227 -0.57 -18.05 -1.02
N THR A 228 -1.00 -17.76 -2.24
CA THR A 228 -0.08 -17.72 -3.39
C THR A 228 0.65 -16.39 -3.41
N TYR A 229 1.98 -16.40 -3.66
CA TYR A 229 2.82 -15.22 -3.86
C TYR A 229 3.46 -15.24 -5.25
N PHE A 230 3.64 -14.05 -5.85
CA PHE A 230 4.43 -13.88 -7.07
C PHE A 230 5.30 -12.60 -7.02
N GLY A 231 6.61 -12.74 -7.17
CA GLY A 231 7.53 -11.60 -7.19
C GLY A 231 8.99 -12.01 -7.01
N ASP A 232 9.86 -11.04 -6.72
CA ASP A 232 11.32 -11.24 -6.62
C ASP A 232 11.93 -10.86 -5.26
N ALA A 233 11.10 -10.81 -4.20
CA ALA A 233 11.55 -10.58 -2.82
C ALA A 233 12.61 -11.60 -2.36
N PRO A 234 13.84 -11.16 -2.03
CA PRO A 234 14.93 -12.05 -1.63
C PRO A 234 15.08 -12.20 -0.10
N HIS A 235 14.13 -11.68 0.68
CA HIS A 235 14.27 -11.55 2.14
C HIS A 235 13.96 -12.84 2.92
N TRP A 236 13.19 -13.75 2.31
CA TRP A 236 12.80 -15.04 2.89
C TRP A 236 13.30 -16.19 2.02
N TYR A 237 12.60 -17.33 1.95
CA TYR A 237 13.00 -18.38 1.01
C TYR A 237 12.80 -17.89 -0.41
N HIS A 238 13.82 -17.99 -1.25
CA HIS A 238 13.79 -17.41 -2.60
C HIS A 238 14.58 -18.27 -3.60
N GLY A 239 14.25 -18.17 -4.88
CA GLY A 239 15.00 -18.84 -5.95
C GLY A 239 16.25 -18.07 -6.37
N ASN A 240 16.84 -18.45 -7.50
CA ASN A 240 18.04 -17.77 -8.01
C ASN A 240 17.68 -16.36 -8.54
N PRO A 241 18.33 -15.27 -8.06
CA PRO A 241 18.12 -13.93 -8.61
C PRO A 241 18.30 -13.90 -10.13
N SER A 242 17.54 -13.08 -10.87
CA SER A 242 16.66 -11.99 -10.42
C SER A 242 15.18 -12.36 -10.22
N GLY A 243 14.82 -13.65 -10.15
CA GLY A 243 13.40 -14.04 -10.13
C GLY A 243 12.66 -13.64 -11.41
N PRO A 244 11.33 -13.42 -11.36
CA PRO A 244 10.44 -13.63 -10.20
C PRO A 244 10.15 -15.13 -9.98
N TRP A 245 9.55 -15.45 -8.83
CA TRP A 245 9.22 -16.81 -8.42
C TRP A 245 7.75 -16.95 -8.02
N ILE A 246 7.25 -18.18 -8.13
CA ILE A 246 5.98 -18.61 -7.56
C ILE A 246 6.29 -19.23 -6.20
N MET A 247 5.70 -18.69 -5.14
CA MET A 247 5.90 -19.12 -3.76
C MET A 247 4.58 -19.10 -3.01
N THR A 248 4.63 -19.39 -1.72
CA THR A 248 3.51 -19.19 -0.79
C THR A 248 3.93 -18.25 0.34
N ASP A 249 3.05 -17.36 0.79
CA ASP A 249 3.23 -16.70 2.09
C ASP A 249 2.58 -17.57 3.17
N GLN A 250 3.35 -17.92 4.21
CA GLN A 250 2.88 -18.66 5.38
C GLN A 250 2.94 -17.82 6.67
N GLU A 251 3.01 -16.49 6.54
CA GLU A 251 3.34 -15.52 7.58
C GLU A 251 4.77 -15.66 8.09
N ASN A 252 5.44 -14.53 8.27
CA ASN A 252 6.86 -14.39 8.62
C ASN A 252 7.85 -15.04 7.62
N ASN A 253 7.38 -15.78 6.60
CA ASN A 253 8.16 -16.33 5.50
C ASN A 253 7.33 -16.46 4.21
N LEU A 254 7.85 -15.85 3.14
CA LEU A 254 7.64 -16.36 1.79
C LEU A 254 8.44 -17.67 1.62
N VAL A 255 7.78 -18.72 1.14
CA VAL A 255 8.31 -20.09 1.08
C VAL A 255 8.32 -20.60 -0.36
N GLY A 256 9.51 -20.69 -0.95
CA GLY A 256 9.73 -21.36 -2.25
C GLY A 256 10.29 -22.79 -2.12
N CYS A 257 10.76 -23.16 -0.93
CA CYS A 257 11.27 -24.49 -0.59
C CYS A 257 11.44 -24.62 0.93
N VAL A 258 11.70 -25.84 1.40
CA VAL A 258 12.12 -26.11 2.78
C VAL A 258 13.47 -26.83 2.77
N ASN A 259 14.51 -26.16 3.24
CA ASN A 259 15.86 -26.73 3.35
C ASN A 259 16.08 -27.31 4.76
N PRO A 260 16.62 -28.54 4.91
CA PRO A 260 16.83 -29.17 6.23
C PRO A 260 17.76 -28.40 7.18
N ASP A 261 18.64 -27.56 6.65
CA ASP A 261 19.56 -26.72 7.44
C ASP A 261 18.98 -25.34 7.78
N GLY A 262 17.74 -25.05 7.35
CA GLY A 262 17.07 -23.76 7.53
C GLY A 262 17.55 -22.64 6.61
N SER A 263 18.43 -22.93 5.65
CA SER A 263 18.88 -21.94 4.65
C SER A 263 17.72 -21.52 3.74
N LYS A 264 17.76 -20.26 3.27
CA LYS A 264 16.68 -19.64 2.49
C LYS A 264 16.84 -19.74 0.97
N ASP A 265 18.02 -20.16 0.49
CA ASP A 265 18.31 -20.31 -0.94
C ASP A 265 17.65 -21.56 -1.53
N CYS A 266 16.66 -21.37 -2.40
CA CYS A 266 15.91 -22.40 -3.10
C CYS A 266 16.48 -22.63 -4.50
N LYS A 267 17.63 -23.31 -4.57
CA LYS A 267 18.41 -23.51 -5.80
C LYS A 267 17.63 -24.07 -7.01
N ASN A 268 16.60 -24.87 -6.74
CA ASN A 268 15.81 -25.54 -7.77
C ASN A 268 14.50 -24.81 -8.11
N LEU A 269 14.18 -23.70 -7.44
CA LEU A 269 13.00 -22.90 -7.74
C LEU A 269 13.23 -22.12 -9.05
N PRO A 270 12.40 -22.33 -10.09
CA PRO A 270 12.64 -21.74 -11.41
C PRO A 270 12.24 -20.27 -11.48
N ASN A 271 12.96 -19.50 -12.30
CA ASN A 271 12.58 -18.12 -12.62
C ASN A 271 11.50 -18.11 -13.69
N ILE A 272 10.43 -17.36 -13.47
CA ILE A 272 9.27 -17.32 -14.34
C ILE A 272 9.44 -16.25 -15.43
N THR A 273 9.14 -16.60 -16.68
CA THR A 273 9.33 -15.70 -17.85
C THR A 273 8.05 -15.44 -18.65
N TRP A 274 6.94 -16.08 -18.29
CA TRP A 274 5.67 -16.00 -19.01
C TRP A 274 4.98 -14.65 -18.80
N ARG A 275 4.23 -14.18 -19.80
CA ARG A 275 3.43 -12.95 -19.66
C ARG A 275 2.18 -13.16 -18.82
N PHE A 276 1.59 -14.35 -18.91
CA PHE A 276 0.43 -14.76 -18.12
C PHE A 276 0.81 -16.02 -17.36
N VAL A 277 0.76 -15.96 -16.05
CA VAL A 277 1.25 -17.01 -15.15
C VAL A 277 0.07 -17.57 -14.39
N THR A 278 -0.13 -18.88 -14.48
CA THR A 278 -0.98 -19.62 -13.56
C THR A 278 -0.10 -20.05 -12.39
N ALA A 279 -0.49 -19.72 -11.18
CA ALA A 279 0.19 -20.14 -9.97
C ALA A 279 -0.81 -20.74 -8.97
N MET A 280 -0.38 -21.76 -8.23
CA MET A 280 -1.22 -22.51 -7.31
C MET A 280 -0.47 -22.78 -6.01
N ALA A 281 -1.22 -22.77 -4.91
CA ALA A 281 -0.77 -23.25 -3.62
C ALA A 281 -1.89 -24.11 -3.01
N LYS A 282 -1.52 -25.19 -2.34
CA LYS A 282 -2.44 -26.05 -1.59
C LYS A 282 -1.73 -26.62 -0.38
N GLY A 283 -2.42 -26.66 0.74
CA GLY A 283 -1.87 -27.09 2.02
C GLY A 283 -2.81 -28.06 2.73
N GLU A 284 -2.22 -29.02 3.43
CA GLU A 284 -2.90 -29.94 4.34
C GLU A 284 -2.03 -30.11 5.61
N PRO A 285 -2.50 -30.85 6.64
CA PRO A 285 -1.68 -31.11 7.82
C PRO A 285 -0.30 -31.67 7.45
N HIS A 286 0.75 -31.05 8.00
CA HIS A 286 2.16 -31.41 7.79
C HIS A 286 2.73 -31.22 6.37
N HIS A 287 1.94 -30.81 5.38
CA HIS A 287 2.32 -30.84 3.96
C HIS A 287 1.74 -29.67 3.14
N TRP A 288 2.48 -29.23 2.13
CA TRP A 288 1.97 -28.28 1.13
C TRP A 288 2.66 -28.45 -0.23
N THR A 289 1.98 -27.96 -1.26
CA THR A 289 2.44 -27.99 -2.65
C THR A 289 2.23 -26.64 -3.32
N SER A 290 3.15 -26.24 -4.19
CA SER A 290 2.97 -25.14 -5.14
C SER A 290 3.23 -25.58 -6.57
N LEU A 291 2.43 -25.06 -7.51
CA LEU A 291 2.55 -25.35 -8.93
C LEU A 291 2.52 -24.06 -9.76
N GLY A 292 3.09 -24.12 -10.96
CA GLY A 292 3.14 -22.99 -11.88
C GLY A 292 3.12 -23.39 -13.35
N GLY A 293 2.51 -22.56 -14.19
CA GLY A 293 2.43 -22.79 -15.64
C GLY A 293 2.16 -21.52 -16.45
N ASP A 294 2.36 -21.61 -17.76
CA ASP A 294 2.00 -20.56 -18.71
C ASP A 294 0.48 -20.59 -18.95
N SER A 295 -0.23 -19.51 -18.61
CA SER A 295 -1.69 -19.47 -18.80
C SER A 295 -2.13 -19.49 -20.28
N GLN A 296 -1.19 -19.44 -21.22
CA GLN A 296 -1.47 -19.51 -22.65
C GLN A 296 -1.31 -20.92 -23.24
N GLN A 297 -0.57 -21.83 -22.58
CA GLN A 297 -0.26 -23.16 -23.12
C GLN A 297 0.37 -24.10 -22.08
N GLY A 298 0.36 -25.41 -22.39
CA GLY A 298 1.11 -26.41 -21.61
C GLY A 298 0.48 -26.74 -20.25
N GLN A 299 1.20 -27.58 -19.51
CA GLN A 299 0.79 -28.14 -18.21
C GLN A 299 1.46 -27.39 -17.05
N LEU A 300 0.89 -27.52 -15.85
CA LEU A 300 1.54 -27.06 -14.63
C LEU A 300 2.78 -27.90 -14.31
N SER A 301 3.79 -27.25 -13.75
CA SER A 301 4.96 -27.88 -13.16
C SER A 301 4.96 -27.66 -11.65
N VAL A 302 5.47 -28.63 -10.89
CA VAL A 302 5.66 -28.49 -9.45
C VAL A 302 6.80 -27.50 -9.19
N MET A 303 6.53 -26.51 -8.35
CA MET A 303 7.52 -25.56 -7.84
C MET A 303 8.11 -26.08 -6.53
N PHE A 304 7.25 -26.57 -5.63
CA PHE A 304 7.62 -27.27 -4.41
C PHE A 304 6.53 -28.28 -4.00
N ASP A 305 6.94 -29.37 -3.38
CA ASP A 305 6.06 -30.41 -2.82
C ASP A 305 6.76 -31.03 -1.60
N GLY A 306 6.24 -30.79 -0.39
CA GLY A 306 6.95 -31.22 0.82
C GLY A 306 6.37 -30.73 2.14
N PRO A 307 7.17 -30.85 3.23
CA PRO A 307 6.69 -30.56 4.58
C PRO A 307 6.53 -29.06 4.85
N ARG A 308 5.87 -28.73 5.96
CA ARG A 308 5.87 -27.38 6.57
C ARG A 308 7.29 -26.93 6.93
N VAL A 309 7.49 -25.61 7.03
CA VAL A 309 8.80 -24.99 7.21
C VAL A 309 9.57 -25.55 8.41
N ASN A 310 8.91 -25.65 9.57
CA ASN A 310 9.38 -26.33 10.78
C ASN A 310 8.21 -26.44 11.80
N ALA A 311 8.48 -26.86 13.03
CA ALA A 311 7.47 -27.05 14.09
C ALA A 311 6.68 -25.80 14.49
N THR A 312 7.14 -24.58 14.18
CA THR A 312 6.39 -23.32 14.38
C THR A 312 5.29 -23.11 13.35
N TYR A 313 5.32 -23.85 12.24
CA TYR A 313 4.34 -23.81 11.14
C TYR A 313 3.49 -25.09 11.09
N ASP A 314 3.63 -25.98 12.09
CA ASP A 314 3.02 -27.30 12.08
C ASP A 314 2.48 -27.70 13.47
N PRO A 315 1.15 -27.70 13.69
CA PRO A 315 0.10 -27.40 12.71
C PRO A 315 0.07 -25.93 12.28
N MET A 316 -0.56 -25.64 11.14
CA MET A 316 -0.91 -24.27 10.74
C MET A 316 -1.99 -23.69 11.68
N ARG A 317 -2.12 -22.36 11.65
CA ARG A 317 -3.06 -21.54 12.44
C ARG A 317 -3.83 -20.55 11.55
N LYS A 318 -4.20 -20.97 10.34
CA LYS A 318 -4.89 -20.13 9.35
C LYS A 318 -6.13 -19.49 9.96
N GLN A 319 -6.41 -18.23 9.61
CA GLN A 319 -7.56 -17.52 10.19
C GLN A 319 -8.70 -17.28 9.19
N GLY A 320 -8.44 -17.47 7.90
CA GLY A 320 -9.47 -17.58 6.87
C GLY A 320 -9.88 -16.27 6.20
N ALA A 321 -9.27 -15.12 6.51
CA ALA A 321 -9.47 -13.91 5.70
C ALA A 321 -8.99 -14.14 4.26
N ILE A 322 -9.38 -13.28 3.33
CA ILE A 322 -8.89 -13.30 1.96
C ILE A 322 -8.32 -11.94 1.60
N LEU A 323 -7.09 -11.91 1.08
CA LEU A 323 -6.44 -10.70 0.59
C LEU A 323 -6.02 -10.81 -0.88
N LEU A 324 -5.73 -9.65 -1.49
CA LEU A 324 -5.19 -9.50 -2.83
C LEU A 324 -4.27 -8.28 -2.92
N GLY A 325 -3.00 -8.52 -3.24
CA GLY A 325 -2.03 -7.47 -3.59
C GLY A 325 -1.29 -6.83 -2.41
N ASN A 326 -1.51 -7.31 -1.19
CA ASN A 326 -0.79 -6.92 0.03
C ASN A 326 -0.53 -8.18 0.90
N GLY A 327 0.38 -8.10 1.88
CA GLY A 327 0.61 -9.17 2.87
C GLY A 327 -0.44 -9.21 3.98
N GLY A 328 -0.38 -10.25 4.83
CA GLY A 328 -1.30 -10.51 5.93
C GLY A 328 -1.43 -9.35 6.90
N ASP A 329 -0.30 -8.79 7.30
CA ASP A 329 -0.19 -7.61 8.16
C ASP A 329 -0.43 -6.24 7.49
N ASN A 330 -0.98 -6.28 6.27
CA ASN A 330 -1.18 -5.15 5.36
C ASN A 330 0.12 -4.51 4.83
N SER A 331 1.24 -5.23 4.83
CA SER A 331 2.43 -4.87 4.07
C SER A 331 2.06 -4.65 2.60
N ASN A 332 2.25 -3.43 2.10
CA ASN A 332 1.71 -2.96 0.82
C ASN A 332 2.78 -2.31 -0.08
N GLY A 333 4.04 -2.72 0.07
CA GLY A 333 5.12 -2.26 -0.81
C GLY A 333 5.16 -2.98 -2.17
N SER A 334 4.32 -4.00 -2.34
CA SER A 334 4.33 -4.86 -3.52
C SER A 334 3.64 -4.22 -4.73
N GLN A 335 3.84 -4.82 -5.91
CA GLN A 335 3.08 -4.47 -7.11
C GLN A 335 2.81 -5.72 -7.94
N GLY A 336 1.76 -5.69 -8.75
CA GLY A 336 1.46 -6.79 -9.67
C GLY A 336 0.16 -6.62 -10.44
N THR A 337 -0.23 -7.64 -11.21
CA THR A 337 -1.54 -7.61 -11.89
C THR A 337 -2.23 -8.94 -11.78
N PHE A 338 -3.44 -8.90 -11.22
CA PHE A 338 -4.34 -10.03 -11.05
C PHE A 338 -5.39 -10.07 -12.17
N TYR A 339 -5.79 -11.26 -12.60
CA TYR A 339 -6.83 -11.46 -13.60
C TYR A 339 -8.01 -12.28 -13.06
N GLU A 340 -7.72 -13.46 -12.51
CA GLU A 340 -8.69 -14.34 -11.88
C GLU A 340 -8.03 -15.23 -10.83
N GLY A 341 -8.80 -15.73 -9.88
CA GLY A 341 -8.36 -16.69 -8.87
C GLY A 341 -9.52 -17.26 -8.07
N ALA A 342 -9.28 -18.39 -7.42
CA ALA A 342 -10.27 -19.01 -6.54
C ALA A 342 -9.59 -19.75 -5.39
N MET A 343 -10.34 -19.90 -4.29
CA MET A 343 -10.00 -20.72 -3.14
C MET A 343 -11.06 -21.80 -2.99
N THR A 344 -10.64 -23.01 -2.66
CA THR A 344 -11.51 -24.16 -2.40
C THR A 344 -11.98 -24.18 -0.94
N ALA A 345 -13.05 -24.92 -0.67
CA ALA A 345 -13.66 -24.95 0.66
C ALA A 345 -12.74 -25.57 1.72
N ALA A 346 -12.93 -25.15 2.98
CA ALA A 346 -12.31 -25.76 4.14
C ALA A 346 -12.38 -27.30 4.10
N GLY A 347 -11.25 -27.95 4.35
CA GLY A 347 -11.15 -29.41 4.39
C GLY A 347 -10.97 -30.08 3.03
N THR A 348 -10.54 -29.34 2.00
CA THR A 348 -10.32 -29.86 0.64
C THR A 348 -8.86 -29.72 0.23
N PHE A 349 -8.32 -30.70 -0.49
CA PHE A 349 -6.95 -30.67 -1.00
C PHE A 349 -6.99 -31.15 -2.45
N PRO A 350 -7.08 -30.23 -3.43
CA PRO A 350 -7.22 -30.60 -4.83
C PRO A 350 -6.12 -31.53 -5.31
N THR A 351 -6.51 -32.58 -6.04
CA THR A 351 -5.54 -33.50 -6.63
C THR A 351 -4.78 -32.83 -7.77
N ASP A 352 -3.55 -33.28 -8.05
CA ASP A 352 -2.77 -32.77 -9.19
C ASP A 352 -3.52 -32.92 -10.53
N ALA A 353 -4.35 -33.96 -10.67
CA ALA A 353 -5.18 -34.16 -11.86
C ALA A 353 -6.26 -33.07 -11.98
N THR A 354 -6.87 -32.66 -10.86
CA THR A 354 -7.80 -31.53 -10.81
C THR A 354 -7.07 -30.24 -11.20
N ASP A 355 -5.88 -29.99 -10.64
CA ASP A 355 -5.09 -28.79 -10.94
C ASP A 355 -4.71 -28.68 -12.43
N GLN A 356 -4.36 -29.81 -13.07
CA GLN A 356 -4.10 -29.82 -14.51
C GLN A 356 -5.37 -29.49 -15.33
N GLN A 357 -6.56 -29.94 -14.89
CA GLN A 357 -7.82 -29.56 -15.54
C GLN A 357 -8.13 -28.07 -15.38
N ILE A 358 -7.78 -27.47 -14.25
CA ILE A 358 -7.88 -26.01 -14.04
C ILE A 358 -6.95 -25.28 -15.01
N GLN A 359 -5.70 -25.73 -15.15
CA GLN A 359 -4.78 -25.18 -16.14
C GLN A 359 -5.29 -25.33 -17.58
N GLU A 360 -5.82 -26.49 -17.96
CA GLU A 360 -6.45 -26.69 -19.27
C GLU A 360 -7.61 -25.72 -19.50
N ASN A 361 -8.42 -25.46 -18.48
CA ASN A 361 -9.49 -24.47 -18.53
C ASN A 361 -8.96 -23.05 -18.76
N ILE A 362 -7.90 -22.66 -18.06
CA ILE A 362 -7.26 -21.34 -18.19
C ILE A 362 -6.65 -21.16 -19.59
N VAL A 363 -5.92 -22.17 -20.08
CA VAL A 363 -5.36 -22.19 -21.44
C VAL A 363 -6.48 -22.06 -22.49
N ALA A 364 -7.60 -22.75 -22.30
CA ALA A 364 -8.76 -22.66 -23.18
C ALA A 364 -9.42 -21.26 -23.18
N ALA A 365 -9.23 -20.46 -22.13
CA ALA A 365 -9.69 -19.07 -22.06
C ALA A 365 -8.88 -18.13 -22.97
N ARG A 366 -7.67 -18.53 -23.39
CA ARG A 366 -6.82 -17.81 -24.35
C ARG A 366 -6.50 -16.39 -23.92
N TYR A 367 -5.82 -16.26 -22.78
CA TYR A 367 -5.22 -14.99 -22.38
C TYR A 367 -4.30 -14.44 -23.49
N GLY A 368 -4.44 -13.16 -23.80
CA GLY A 368 -3.70 -12.51 -24.86
C GLY A 368 -3.49 -11.02 -24.58
N LEU A 369 -2.56 -10.42 -25.33
CA LEU A 369 -2.34 -8.98 -25.29
C LEU A 369 -3.61 -8.24 -25.77
N PRO A 370 -3.81 -6.98 -25.36
CA PRO A 370 -4.95 -6.20 -25.83
C PRO A 370 -4.95 -6.10 -27.36
N LEU A 371 -6.12 -6.28 -27.97
CA LEU A 371 -6.29 -6.25 -29.43
C LEU A 371 -5.87 -4.90 -30.02
N VAL A 372 -6.19 -3.81 -29.33
CA VAL A 372 -5.83 -2.45 -29.68
C VAL A 372 -5.11 -1.83 -28.49
N SER A 373 -4.00 -1.17 -28.73
CA SER A 373 -3.33 -0.30 -27.75
C SER A 373 -2.96 1.03 -28.38
N ILE A 374 -2.84 2.05 -27.55
CA ILE A 374 -2.41 3.40 -27.93
C ILE A 374 -1.39 3.89 -26.91
N ALA A 375 -0.36 4.56 -27.38
CA ALA A 375 0.69 5.15 -26.55
C ALA A 375 1.35 6.31 -27.30
N PRO A 376 2.10 7.20 -26.61
CA PRO A 376 3.07 8.06 -27.28
C PRO A 376 4.03 7.23 -28.14
N ALA A 377 4.38 7.72 -29.33
CA ALA A 377 5.31 7.00 -30.21
C ALA A 377 6.70 6.79 -29.56
N SER A 378 7.09 7.64 -28.62
CA SER A 378 8.32 7.54 -27.84
C SER A 378 8.26 6.53 -26.69
N ALA A 379 7.08 6.01 -26.32
CA ALA A 379 6.87 5.22 -25.11
C ALA A 379 6.00 3.97 -25.34
N VAL A 380 6.00 3.40 -26.54
CA VAL A 380 5.15 2.23 -26.89
C VAL A 380 5.40 1.01 -26.00
N SER A 381 6.64 0.82 -25.51
CA SER A 381 7.02 -0.30 -24.65
C SER A 381 6.70 -0.10 -23.16
N ALA A 382 6.48 1.15 -22.74
CA ALA A 382 6.26 1.54 -21.36
C ALA A 382 5.33 2.78 -21.34
N PRO A 383 4.06 2.62 -21.75
CA PRO A 383 3.17 3.74 -21.92
C PRO A 383 2.90 4.44 -20.57
N PRO A 384 3.02 5.77 -20.48
CA PRO A 384 2.87 6.50 -19.23
C PRO A 384 1.41 6.63 -18.74
N GLY A 385 0.44 6.06 -19.48
CA GLY A 385 -1.01 6.15 -19.20
C GLY A 385 -1.61 7.55 -19.38
N LEU A 386 -0.79 8.55 -19.72
CA LEU A 386 -1.16 9.95 -19.91
C LEU A 386 -0.28 10.60 -20.98
N GLN A 387 -0.89 11.26 -21.97
CA GLN A 387 -0.18 12.17 -22.89
C GLN A 387 -0.51 13.63 -22.58
N VAL A 388 0.50 14.48 -22.58
CA VAL A 388 0.36 15.90 -22.29
C VAL A 388 0.73 16.71 -23.52
N PHE A 389 -0.17 17.60 -23.93
CA PHE A 389 -0.01 18.49 -25.06
C PHE A 389 0.04 19.94 -24.59
N ALA A 390 0.88 20.76 -25.22
CA ALA A 390 0.65 22.21 -25.23
C ALA A 390 -0.50 22.54 -26.21
N PRO A 391 -1.27 23.62 -25.98
CA PRO A 391 -2.28 24.07 -26.94
C PRO A 391 -1.70 24.21 -28.34
N GLU A 392 -2.42 23.69 -29.35
CA GLU A 392 -2.03 23.75 -30.77
C GLU A 392 -0.71 23.05 -31.14
N SER A 393 -0.09 22.35 -30.19
CA SER A 393 1.10 21.53 -30.43
C SER A 393 0.74 20.18 -31.04
N SER A 394 1.70 19.57 -31.74
CA SER A 394 1.57 18.21 -32.25
C SER A 394 2.49 17.23 -31.51
N GLN A 395 2.00 16.02 -31.28
CA GLN A 395 2.79 14.87 -30.83
C GLN A 395 2.41 13.64 -31.68
N GLU A 396 3.33 12.70 -31.78
CA GLU A 396 3.10 11.41 -32.43
C GLU A 396 2.55 10.39 -31.43
N SER A 397 1.40 9.79 -31.74
CA SER A 397 0.79 8.69 -30.99
C SER A 397 0.73 7.44 -31.87
N THR A 398 1.16 6.31 -31.34
CA THR A 398 1.15 5.03 -32.07
C THR A 398 -0.03 4.19 -31.63
N VAL A 399 -0.86 3.78 -32.60
CA VAL A 399 -1.89 2.76 -32.42
C VAL A 399 -1.35 1.42 -32.89
N THR A 400 -1.39 0.42 -32.02
CA THR A 400 -0.97 -0.96 -32.34
C THR A 400 -2.17 -1.87 -32.30
N PHE A 401 -2.29 -2.72 -33.31
CA PHE A 401 -3.20 -3.86 -33.30
C PHE A 401 -2.41 -5.15 -33.16
N THR A 402 -2.75 -5.96 -32.16
CA THR A 402 -2.19 -7.30 -31.96
C THR A 402 -3.29 -8.32 -32.20
N ASN A 403 -3.09 -9.24 -33.14
CA ASN A 403 -4.09 -10.27 -33.43
C ASN A 403 -4.10 -11.35 -32.33
N SER A 404 -4.72 -11.05 -31.19
CA SER A 404 -4.98 -12.00 -30.10
C SER A 404 -6.21 -12.89 -30.35
N THR A 405 -6.74 -12.91 -31.59
CA THR A 405 -7.84 -13.80 -31.98
C THR A 405 -7.30 -15.13 -32.51
N THR A 406 -8.19 -16.06 -32.83
CA THR A 406 -7.84 -17.40 -33.33
C THR A 406 -7.71 -17.46 -34.85
N GLU A 407 -8.19 -16.42 -35.54
CA GLU A 407 -8.33 -16.40 -36.99
C GLU A 407 -7.42 -15.35 -37.60
N THR A 408 -7.11 -15.53 -38.88
CA THR A 408 -6.43 -14.49 -39.66
C THR A 408 -7.36 -13.29 -39.83
N VAL A 409 -6.80 -12.10 -39.60
CA VAL A 409 -7.48 -10.82 -39.71
C VAL A 409 -7.13 -10.15 -41.03
N ALA A 410 -8.13 -9.73 -41.82
CA ALA A 410 -7.94 -9.01 -43.09
C ALA A 410 -8.62 -7.63 -43.05
N ASP A 411 -8.33 -6.78 -44.04
CA ASP A 411 -8.91 -5.44 -44.19
C ASP A 411 -8.77 -4.55 -42.92
N LEU A 412 -7.68 -4.75 -42.17
CA LEU A 412 -7.45 -4.06 -40.91
C LEU A 412 -7.25 -2.56 -41.15
N LYS A 413 -8.05 -1.74 -40.48
CA LYS A 413 -7.98 -0.28 -40.53
C LYS A 413 -7.84 0.28 -39.13
N LEU A 414 -6.80 1.09 -38.91
CA LEU A 414 -6.52 1.81 -37.67
C LEU A 414 -6.82 3.30 -37.84
N SER A 415 -7.37 3.93 -36.80
CA SER A 415 -7.67 5.37 -36.76
C SER A 415 -7.72 5.91 -35.32
N LEU A 416 -7.71 7.23 -35.18
CA LEU A 416 -7.93 7.94 -33.92
C LEU A 416 -9.20 8.79 -34.00
N SER A 417 -10.00 8.76 -32.93
CA SER A 417 -11.05 9.74 -32.68
C SER A 417 -10.52 10.81 -31.74
N VAL A 418 -10.65 12.06 -32.17
CA VAL A 418 -10.17 13.23 -31.41
C VAL A 418 -11.31 13.86 -30.58
N PRO A 419 -10.99 14.60 -29.51
CA PRO A 419 -12.00 15.14 -28.58
C PRO A 419 -13.03 16.07 -29.21
N ASP A 420 -12.60 17.00 -30.09
CA ASP A 420 -13.48 17.93 -30.78
C ASP A 420 -12.94 18.32 -32.17
N ALA A 421 -13.70 19.10 -32.94
CA ALA A 421 -13.38 19.46 -34.32
C ALA A 421 -12.15 20.36 -34.49
N ARG A 422 -11.58 20.90 -33.40
CA ARG A 422 -10.36 21.73 -33.42
C ARG A 422 -9.09 20.90 -33.19
N TRP A 423 -9.24 19.65 -32.78
CA TRP A 423 -8.17 18.68 -32.78
C TRP A 423 -8.02 18.05 -34.17
N THR A 424 -6.81 17.61 -34.51
CA THR A 424 -6.58 16.83 -35.73
C THR A 424 -5.74 15.60 -35.43
N ALA A 425 -5.98 14.51 -36.15
CA ALA A 425 -5.16 13.31 -36.11
C ALA A 425 -4.99 12.78 -37.54
N THR A 426 -3.74 12.73 -38.03
CA THR A 426 -3.40 12.23 -39.36
C THR A 426 -2.28 11.22 -39.28
N VAL A 427 -2.31 10.18 -40.11
CA VAL A 427 -1.21 9.23 -40.27
C VAL A 427 0.07 9.99 -40.55
N SER A 428 1.12 9.73 -39.77
CA SER A 428 2.38 10.48 -39.82
C SER A 428 2.98 10.43 -41.24
N GLY A 429 3.40 11.59 -41.74
CA GLY A 429 3.93 11.73 -43.10
C GLY A 429 2.87 11.85 -44.22
N GLY A 430 1.58 11.97 -43.89
CA GLY A 430 0.51 12.20 -44.87
C GLY A 430 -0.71 12.94 -44.30
N ASN A 431 -1.77 13.04 -45.10
CA ASN A 431 -3.02 13.73 -44.74
C ASN A 431 -4.20 12.76 -44.49
N GLN A 432 -3.92 11.46 -44.42
CA GLN A 432 -4.93 10.43 -44.20
C GLN A 432 -5.30 10.38 -42.73
N THR A 433 -6.59 10.19 -42.39
CA THR A 433 -7.06 10.07 -40.99
C THR A 433 -7.09 8.63 -40.49
N SER A 434 -6.72 7.67 -41.33
CA SER A 434 -6.70 6.24 -41.01
C SER A 434 -5.68 5.50 -41.86
N LYS A 435 -5.09 4.45 -41.32
CA LYS A 435 -4.19 3.53 -42.04
C LYS A 435 -4.89 2.20 -42.27
N THR A 436 -4.91 1.72 -43.51
CA THR A 436 -5.38 0.37 -43.86
C THR A 436 -4.19 -0.53 -44.18
N PHE A 437 -4.22 -1.76 -43.68
CA PHE A 437 -3.24 -2.81 -43.94
C PHE A 437 -3.88 -3.83 -44.89
N ALA A 438 -3.29 -3.96 -46.09
CA ALA A 438 -3.83 -4.84 -47.13
C ALA A 438 -3.49 -6.32 -46.88
N GLU A 439 -2.37 -6.58 -46.22
CA GLU A 439 -1.92 -7.95 -45.94
C GLU A 439 -2.71 -8.55 -44.76
N PRO A 440 -3.19 -9.80 -44.90
CA PRO A 440 -3.79 -10.52 -43.79
C PRO A 440 -2.79 -10.72 -42.64
N LEU A 441 -3.27 -10.55 -41.41
CA LEU A 441 -2.50 -10.64 -40.17
C LEU A 441 -2.82 -11.96 -39.46
N ALA A 442 -1.83 -12.84 -39.35
CA ALA A 442 -1.98 -14.12 -38.65
C ALA A 442 -2.16 -13.93 -37.13
N PRO A 443 -2.74 -14.92 -36.41
CA PRO A 443 -2.76 -14.92 -34.95
C PRO A 443 -1.38 -14.69 -34.33
N GLY A 444 -1.31 -13.87 -33.29
CA GLY A 444 -0.08 -13.48 -32.59
C GLY A 444 0.75 -12.38 -33.26
N ALA A 445 0.47 -12.03 -34.51
CA ALA A 445 1.19 -10.95 -35.20
C ALA A 445 0.60 -9.57 -34.84
N SER A 446 1.45 -8.53 -34.91
CA SER A 446 1.06 -7.15 -34.63
C SER A 446 1.46 -6.21 -35.76
N VAL A 447 0.66 -5.15 -35.95
CA VAL A 447 1.00 -4.01 -36.83
C VAL A 447 0.66 -2.71 -36.13
N SER A 448 1.37 -1.64 -36.49
CA SER A 448 1.16 -0.33 -35.88
C SER A 448 1.07 0.76 -36.93
N ALA A 449 0.30 1.80 -36.61
CA ALA A 449 0.25 3.05 -37.35
C ALA A 449 0.50 4.21 -36.38
N THR A 450 1.42 5.09 -36.74
CA THR A 450 1.67 6.32 -35.99
C THR A 450 0.84 7.44 -36.59
N PHE A 451 0.28 8.27 -35.71
CA PHE A 451 -0.55 9.41 -36.04
C PHE A 451 0.05 10.66 -35.41
N LYS A 452 0.19 11.71 -36.22
CA LYS A 452 0.43 13.06 -35.75
C LYS A 452 -0.89 13.61 -35.20
N VAL A 453 -0.97 13.75 -33.89
CA VAL A 453 -2.11 14.33 -33.17
C VAL A 453 -1.78 15.77 -32.85
N THR A 454 -2.63 16.71 -33.23
CA THR A 454 -2.50 18.13 -32.90
C THR A 454 -3.62 18.55 -31.96
N ALA A 455 -3.24 19.11 -30.81
CA ALA A 455 -4.17 19.56 -29.80
C ALA A 455 -4.97 20.79 -30.25
N GLY A 456 -6.20 20.91 -29.73
CA GLY A 456 -6.97 22.14 -29.87
C GLY A 456 -6.36 23.31 -29.05
N PRO A 457 -6.88 24.54 -29.22
CA PRO A 457 -6.38 25.72 -28.51
C PRO A 457 -6.84 25.83 -27.05
N ASN A 458 -7.84 25.04 -26.64
CA ASN A 458 -8.40 25.08 -25.30
C ASN A 458 -7.82 23.97 -24.42
N ALA A 459 -7.71 24.24 -23.13
CA ALA A 459 -7.41 23.20 -22.14
C ALA A 459 -8.47 22.09 -22.18
N PHE A 460 -8.02 20.86 -21.96
CA PHE A 460 -8.86 19.66 -22.03
C PHE A 460 -8.25 18.55 -21.18
N ASN A 461 -9.07 17.83 -20.43
CA ASN A 461 -8.70 16.60 -19.72
C ASN A 461 -9.72 15.53 -20.11
N GLY A 462 -9.27 14.41 -20.66
CA GLY A 462 -10.18 13.35 -21.12
C GLY A 462 -9.43 12.26 -21.86
N ASP A 463 -10.09 11.62 -22.83
CA ASP A 463 -9.53 10.48 -23.56
C ASP A 463 -9.18 10.82 -25.01
N LEU A 464 -8.11 10.20 -25.52
CA LEU A 464 -7.84 10.00 -26.94
C LEU A 464 -8.19 8.55 -27.30
N LEU A 465 -9.10 8.35 -28.26
CA LEU A 465 -9.64 7.02 -28.55
C LEU A 465 -9.03 6.44 -29.84
N ALA A 466 -8.31 5.33 -29.71
CA ALA A 466 -7.90 4.50 -30.82
C ALA A 466 -9.01 3.55 -31.25
N ASN A 467 -9.19 3.40 -32.55
CA ASN A 467 -10.17 2.50 -33.16
C ASN A 467 -9.50 1.60 -34.18
N ALA A 468 -9.87 0.33 -34.15
CA ALA A 468 -9.57 -0.65 -35.18
C ALA A 468 -10.86 -1.24 -35.74
N THR A 469 -10.93 -1.44 -37.05
CA THR A 469 -11.96 -2.24 -37.71
C THR A 469 -11.30 -3.26 -38.61
N TRP A 470 -11.80 -4.49 -38.65
CA TRP A 470 -11.21 -5.55 -39.44
C TRP A 470 -12.24 -6.61 -39.85
N THR A 471 -11.86 -7.46 -40.81
CA THR A 471 -12.65 -8.62 -41.26
C THR A 471 -12.00 -9.90 -40.73
N ASN A 472 -12.76 -10.75 -40.05
CA ASN A 472 -12.33 -12.11 -39.77
C ASN A 472 -12.36 -12.92 -41.08
N GLN A 473 -11.22 -13.45 -41.50
CA GLN A 473 -11.09 -14.07 -42.82
C GLN A 473 -11.90 -15.37 -42.95
N ALA A 474 -12.03 -16.14 -41.87
CA ALA A 474 -12.75 -17.40 -41.85
C ALA A 474 -14.27 -17.20 -41.86
N THR A 475 -14.77 -16.31 -41.01
CA THR A 475 -16.23 -16.06 -40.87
C THR A 475 -16.75 -15.00 -41.85
N ARG A 476 -15.86 -14.21 -42.47
CA ARG A 476 -16.19 -13.05 -43.31
C ARG A 476 -16.98 -11.96 -42.58
N THR A 477 -16.90 -11.91 -41.26
CA THR A 477 -17.62 -10.93 -40.42
C THR A 477 -16.72 -9.75 -40.09
N GLN A 478 -17.28 -8.54 -40.11
CA GLN A 478 -16.58 -7.35 -39.67
C GLN A 478 -16.61 -7.25 -38.13
N ALA A 479 -15.49 -6.87 -37.54
CA ALA A 479 -15.33 -6.64 -36.11
C ALA A 479 -14.62 -5.31 -35.86
N SER A 480 -14.72 -4.81 -34.64
CA SER A 480 -14.08 -3.57 -34.21
C SER A 480 -13.62 -3.66 -32.77
N GLY A 481 -12.66 -2.82 -32.42
CA GLY A 481 -12.11 -2.70 -31.07
C GLY A 481 -11.55 -1.32 -30.84
N SER A 482 -11.41 -0.94 -29.58
CA SER A 482 -10.93 0.37 -29.19
C SER A 482 -10.10 0.36 -27.91
N ALA A 483 -9.22 1.34 -27.79
CA ALA A 483 -8.45 1.62 -26.59
C ALA A 483 -8.40 3.13 -26.36
N SER A 484 -8.47 3.54 -25.10
CA SER A 484 -8.35 4.93 -24.68
C SER A 484 -6.99 5.17 -24.06
N GLU A 485 -6.44 6.36 -24.30
CA GLU A 485 -5.30 6.91 -23.58
C GLU A 485 -5.74 8.20 -22.92
N LYS A 486 -5.37 8.43 -21.65
CA LYS A 486 -5.67 9.72 -21.02
C LYS A 486 -4.85 10.82 -21.66
N ILE A 487 -5.47 11.97 -21.88
CA ILE A 487 -4.78 13.15 -22.41
C ILE A 487 -5.09 14.40 -21.60
N ARG A 488 -4.11 15.31 -21.57
CA ARG A 488 -4.28 16.67 -21.07
C ARG A 488 -3.75 17.67 -22.08
N THR A 489 -4.48 18.75 -22.30
CA THR A 489 -3.95 19.96 -22.97
C THR A 489 -3.76 21.03 -21.91
N VAL A 490 -2.51 21.40 -21.67
CA VAL A 490 -2.11 22.20 -20.51
C VAL A 490 -1.22 23.35 -20.94
N ARG A 491 -1.37 24.49 -20.27
CA ARG A 491 -0.50 25.65 -20.48
C ARG A 491 0.90 25.38 -19.90
N ALA A 492 1.86 26.22 -20.26
CA ALA A 492 3.27 26.07 -19.90
C ALA A 492 3.62 26.27 -18.41
N VAL A 493 2.63 26.59 -17.56
CA VAL A 493 2.86 26.77 -16.12
C VAL A 493 2.80 25.41 -15.43
N LYS A 494 3.90 25.04 -14.77
CA LYS A 494 4.10 23.72 -14.16
C LYS A 494 4.56 23.83 -12.71
N ILE A 495 4.35 22.76 -11.95
CA ILE A 495 5.00 22.58 -10.64
C ILE A 495 6.50 22.44 -10.92
N ASN A 496 7.29 23.32 -10.30
CA ASN A 496 8.72 23.46 -10.59
C ASN A 496 9.61 22.93 -9.48
N GLU A 497 9.38 23.33 -8.23
CA GLU A 497 10.23 22.92 -7.12
C GLU A 497 9.42 22.93 -5.84
N PHE A 498 9.69 21.99 -4.95
CA PHE A 498 9.13 22.00 -3.61
C PHE A 498 10.12 21.49 -2.57
N ARG A 499 9.94 21.96 -1.35
CA ARG A 499 10.65 21.49 -0.16
C ARG A 499 9.64 21.20 0.93
N ILE A 500 9.88 20.12 1.66
CA ILE A 500 9.07 19.73 2.82
C ILE A 500 9.56 20.44 4.10
N SER A 501 10.86 20.42 4.36
CA SER A 501 11.49 21.03 5.56
C SER A 501 12.92 21.47 5.28
N SER A 502 13.47 22.43 6.02
CA SER A 502 14.92 22.75 5.96
C SER A 502 15.77 21.99 6.99
N GLY A 503 15.14 21.09 7.74
CA GLY A 503 15.81 20.15 8.64
C GLY A 503 15.32 20.23 10.07
N ALA A 504 16.13 19.72 11.01
CA ALA A 504 15.80 19.68 12.43
C ALA A 504 15.60 21.09 13.05
N THR A 505 16.20 22.12 12.45
CA THR A 505 16.07 23.52 12.91
C THR A 505 14.71 24.13 12.57
N ASN A 506 14.08 23.71 11.46
CA ASN A 506 12.74 24.14 11.07
C ASN A 506 12.06 23.06 10.20
N ALA A 507 11.28 22.20 10.87
CA ALA A 507 10.53 21.11 10.23
C ALA A 507 9.40 21.59 9.29
N THR A 508 9.05 22.88 9.35
CA THR A 508 7.91 23.48 8.64
C THR A 508 8.34 24.52 7.60
N ASP A 509 9.61 24.51 7.20
CA ASP A 509 10.17 25.42 6.19
C ASP A 509 9.78 25.00 4.76
N THR A 510 8.48 24.80 4.54
CA THR A 510 7.90 24.26 3.31
C THR A 510 7.71 25.36 2.27
N PHE A 511 8.04 25.07 1.01
CA PHE A 511 7.63 25.89 -0.12
C PHE A 511 7.24 25.02 -1.31
N LEU A 512 6.45 25.60 -2.20
CA LEU A 512 6.10 25.08 -3.52
C LEU A 512 6.25 26.22 -4.53
N GLU A 513 6.79 25.91 -5.70
CA GLU A 513 7.04 26.89 -6.74
C GLU A 513 6.38 26.45 -8.05
N LEU A 514 5.76 27.41 -8.74
CA LEU A 514 5.33 27.27 -10.12
C LEU A 514 6.29 28.00 -11.06
N TYR A 515 6.49 27.48 -12.26
CA TYR A 515 7.31 28.12 -13.29
C TYR A 515 6.56 28.21 -14.62
N ASN A 516 6.61 29.37 -15.27
CA ASN A 516 6.12 29.56 -16.63
C ASN A 516 7.28 29.37 -17.63
N SER A 517 7.31 28.24 -18.34
CA SER A 517 8.36 27.97 -19.33
C SER A 517 8.14 28.65 -20.69
N SER A 518 6.99 29.32 -20.90
CA SER A 518 6.68 29.96 -22.18
C SER A 518 7.24 31.37 -22.31
N ASN A 519 7.23 31.88 -23.54
CA ASN A 519 7.57 33.26 -23.89
C ASN A 519 6.42 34.25 -23.66
N GLU A 520 5.25 33.79 -23.20
CA GLU A 520 4.05 34.60 -23.03
C GLU A 520 3.57 34.61 -21.57
N PRO A 521 2.96 35.71 -21.08
CA PRO A 521 2.35 35.71 -19.77
C PRO A 521 1.16 34.75 -19.72
N VAL A 522 1.02 34.02 -18.61
CA VAL A 522 -0.12 33.12 -18.36
C VAL A 522 -0.95 33.67 -17.21
N ASP A 523 -2.24 33.87 -17.44
CA ASP A 523 -3.19 34.18 -16.38
C ASP A 523 -3.42 32.95 -15.50
N ILE A 524 -2.98 33.04 -14.26
CA ILE A 524 -3.11 32.00 -13.23
C ILE A 524 -4.12 32.42 -12.15
N SER A 525 -4.93 33.44 -12.42
CA SER A 525 -6.01 33.87 -11.54
C SER A 525 -6.94 32.71 -11.22
N ARG A 526 -7.23 32.51 -9.92
CA ARG A 526 -8.13 31.47 -9.41
C ARG A 526 -7.70 30.04 -9.72
N TRP A 527 -6.46 29.82 -10.16
CA TRP A 527 -5.89 28.48 -10.17
C TRP A 527 -5.80 27.96 -8.74
N THR A 528 -5.93 26.64 -8.58
CA THR A 528 -5.92 26.01 -7.25
C THR A 528 -4.81 24.99 -7.15
N ILE A 529 -4.15 24.96 -6.00
CA ILE A 529 -3.19 23.92 -5.63
C ILE A 529 -3.81 23.12 -4.50
N THR A 530 -3.97 21.82 -4.74
CA THR A 530 -4.40 20.85 -3.73
C THR A 530 -3.18 20.03 -3.34
N VAL A 531 -2.92 19.94 -2.04
CA VAL A 531 -1.91 19.04 -1.47
C VAL A 531 -2.66 17.98 -0.66
N HIS A 532 -2.34 16.72 -0.89
CA HIS A 532 -2.95 15.58 -0.22
C HIS A 532 -1.84 14.71 0.39
N PRO A 533 -1.46 14.94 1.65
CA PRO A 533 -0.53 14.07 2.36
C PRO A 533 -1.12 12.68 2.55
N ALA A 534 -0.28 11.64 2.51
CA ALA A 534 -0.70 10.27 2.77
C ALA A 534 -1.47 10.15 4.10
N GLN A 535 -2.50 9.31 4.12
CA GLN A 535 -3.38 9.02 5.26
C GLN A 535 -4.26 10.17 5.75
N GLN A 536 -4.08 11.38 5.21
CA GLN A 536 -4.93 12.52 5.55
C GLN A 536 -6.07 12.64 4.56
N ALA A 537 -7.08 13.43 4.94
CA ALA A 537 -8.16 13.77 4.03
C ALA A 537 -7.81 15.02 3.22
N VAL A 538 -8.33 15.13 2.01
CA VAL A 538 -8.29 16.39 1.24
C VAL A 538 -9.24 17.38 1.91
N SER A 539 -8.76 18.43 2.57
CA SER A 539 -9.62 19.34 3.36
C SER A 539 -9.74 20.75 2.76
N SER A 540 -8.79 21.17 1.93
CA SER A 540 -8.77 22.50 1.32
C SER A 540 -7.91 22.55 0.06
N SER A 541 -7.96 23.68 -0.65
CA SER A 541 -6.99 24.02 -1.69
C SER A 541 -6.57 25.47 -1.56
N VAL A 542 -5.31 25.74 -1.93
CA VAL A 542 -4.77 27.10 -1.99
C VAL A 542 -5.22 27.72 -3.30
N VAL A 543 -5.86 28.90 -3.23
CA VAL A 543 -6.40 29.60 -4.40
C VAL A 543 -5.52 30.80 -4.74
N ILE A 544 -5.03 30.86 -5.98
CA ILE A 544 -4.25 31.99 -6.47
C ILE A 544 -5.15 33.22 -6.65
N PRO A 545 -4.78 34.41 -6.13
CA PRO A 545 -5.61 35.61 -6.20
C PRO A 545 -5.99 36.03 -7.63
N THR A 546 -7.14 36.68 -7.78
CA THR A 546 -7.58 37.26 -9.06
C THR A 546 -6.64 38.37 -9.53
N GLY A 547 -6.41 38.47 -10.84
CA GLY A 547 -5.51 39.45 -11.45
C GLY A 547 -4.05 39.02 -11.47
N THR A 548 -3.77 37.75 -11.19
CA THR A 548 -2.40 37.21 -11.15
C THR A 548 -2.03 36.66 -12.52
N ALA A 549 -1.07 37.32 -13.18
CA ALA A 549 -0.47 36.84 -14.42
C ALA A 549 1.01 36.51 -14.18
N LEU A 550 1.40 35.27 -14.44
CA LEU A 550 2.77 34.83 -14.33
C LEU A 550 3.51 35.16 -15.62
N ARG A 551 4.52 36.04 -15.51
CA ARG A 551 5.33 36.49 -16.63
C ARG A 551 6.10 35.33 -17.29
N PRO A 552 6.52 35.48 -18.56
CA PRO A 552 7.44 34.54 -19.20
C PRO A 552 8.67 34.26 -18.34
N HIS A 553 9.09 33.00 -18.28
CA HIS A 553 10.30 32.55 -17.57
C HIS A 553 10.41 33.05 -16.12
N SER A 554 9.26 33.19 -15.45
CA SER A 554 9.18 33.69 -14.07
C SER A 554 8.59 32.63 -13.15
N PHE A 555 8.90 32.77 -11.87
CA PHE A 555 8.48 31.87 -10.80
C PHE A 555 7.30 32.47 -10.01
N TYR A 556 6.46 31.61 -9.46
CA TYR A 556 5.44 31.96 -8.48
C TYR A 556 5.64 31.11 -7.23
N LEU A 557 6.10 31.75 -6.15
CA LEU A 557 6.53 31.08 -4.93
C LEU A 557 5.40 31.06 -3.88
N LEU A 558 5.08 29.86 -3.43
CA LEU A 558 4.18 29.62 -2.31
C LEU A 558 4.97 29.19 -1.07
N GLY A 559 4.76 29.85 0.06
CA GLY A 559 5.43 29.54 1.34
C GLY A 559 4.43 29.16 2.44
N LEU A 560 4.74 28.12 3.21
CA LEU A 560 3.94 27.75 4.36
C LEU A 560 4.09 28.80 5.47
N SER A 561 2.99 29.34 6.00
CA SER A 561 3.06 30.25 7.14
C SER A 561 3.45 29.52 8.42
N ASN A 562 4.04 30.24 9.39
CA ASN A 562 4.47 29.66 10.67
C ASN A 562 3.35 28.99 11.48
N SER A 563 2.09 29.31 11.17
CA SER A 563 0.94 28.54 11.63
C SER A 563 -0.17 28.56 10.57
N GLY A 564 -1.33 28.02 10.91
CA GLY A 564 -2.53 28.01 10.06
C GLY A 564 -3.71 27.46 10.84
N LEU A 565 -4.92 27.81 10.40
CA LEU A 565 -6.13 27.29 11.01
C LEU A 565 -6.26 25.78 10.76
N ILE A 566 -6.62 25.02 11.80
CA ILE A 566 -6.87 23.56 11.68
C ILE A 566 -8.37 23.23 11.59
N VAL A 567 -9.24 24.23 11.77
CA VAL A 567 -10.68 24.21 11.50
C VAL A 567 -11.10 25.60 11.00
N PRO A 568 -12.24 25.74 10.30
CA PRO A 568 -12.73 27.06 9.92
C PRO A 568 -12.99 27.95 11.14
N ALA A 569 -12.60 29.21 11.08
CA ALA A 569 -12.91 30.22 12.10
C ALA A 569 -14.04 31.13 11.62
N LYS A 570 -14.93 31.53 12.53
CA LYS A 570 -16.12 32.35 12.21
C LYS A 570 -15.95 33.81 12.62
N ALA A 571 -16.61 34.70 11.88
CA ALA A 571 -16.76 36.09 12.31
C ALA A 571 -17.37 36.13 13.73
N GLY A 572 -16.79 36.94 14.62
CA GLY A 572 -17.16 37.00 16.03
C GLY A 572 -16.36 36.09 16.96
N GLU A 573 -15.52 35.18 16.44
CA GLU A 573 -14.61 34.38 17.28
C GLU A 573 -13.33 35.18 17.64
N ALA A 574 -12.88 35.03 18.89
CA ALA A 574 -11.63 35.64 19.37
C ALA A 574 -10.57 34.61 19.75
N THR A 575 -10.89 33.31 19.74
CA THR A 575 -9.94 32.22 20.01
C THR A 575 -9.84 31.34 18.78
N LEU A 576 -8.61 31.17 18.28
CA LEU A 576 -8.32 30.44 17.04
C LEU A 576 -7.63 29.12 17.35
N SER A 577 -8.15 28.03 16.82
CA SER A 577 -7.50 26.71 16.85
C SER A 577 -6.48 26.62 15.72
N VAL A 578 -5.22 26.39 16.10
CA VAL A 578 -4.08 26.57 15.20
C VAL A 578 -3.16 25.37 15.19
N ARG A 579 -2.49 25.16 14.05
CA ARG A 579 -1.52 24.09 13.83
C ARG A 579 -0.29 24.22 14.72
N SER A 580 0.18 25.44 14.92
CA SER A 580 1.37 25.74 15.71
C SER A 580 1.22 27.05 16.48
N VAL A 581 1.85 27.10 17.66
CA VAL A 581 2.06 28.33 18.43
C VAL A 581 3.55 28.64 18.59
N SER A 582 4.42 27.88 17.93
CA SER A 582 5.87 28.00 18.07
C SER A 582 6.35 29.40 17.67
N GLY A 583 7.10 30.05 18.56
CA GLY A 583 7.65 31.38 18.34
C GLY A 583 6.67 32.55 18.59
N ILE A 584 5.36 32.34 18.53
CA ILE A 584 4.33 33.38 18.71
C ILE A 584 4.23 33.77 20.19
N LYS A 585 4.21 35.07 20.49
CA LYS A 585 4.20 35.62 21.85
C LYS A 585 3.00 36.53 22.09
N ILE A 586 2.71 36.74 23.37
CA ILE A 586 1.71 37.73 23.79
C ILE A 586 2.19 39.13 23.37
N GLY A 587 1.30 39.89 22.74
CA GLY A 587 1.57 41.21 22.20
C GLY A 587 1.88 41.24 20.71
N ASP A 588 2.23 40.08 20.12
CA ASP A 588 2.57 39.99 18.70
C ASP A 588 1.34 40.25 17.82
N THR A 589 1.59 40.75 16.62
CA THR A 589 0.55 40.96 15.61
C THR A 589 0.55 39.82 14.63
N VAL A 590 -0.54 39.05 14.62
CA VAL A 590 -0.78 37.98 13.65
C VAL A 590 -1.63 38.49 12.49
N THR A 591 -1.28 38.04 11.30
CA THR A 591 -2.06 38.20 10.08
C THR A 591 -2.82 36.89 9.82
N ILE A 592 -4.14 36.98 9.69
CA ILE A 592 -5.02 35.86 9.37
C ILE A 592 -5.51 36.01 7.93
N ASP A 593 -5.40 34.93 7.16
CA ASP A 593 -5.76 34.85 5.74
C ASP A 593 -4.89 35.75 4.85
N THR A 594 -5.27 35.88 3.58
CA THR A 594 -4.55 36.67 2.56
C THR A 594 -5.51 37.53 1.73
N GLY A 595 -4.96 38.49 0.99
CA GLY A 595 -5.72 39.30 0.03
C GLY A 595 -6.85 40.10 0.67
N THR A 596 -8.04 40.09 0.06
CA THR A 596 -9.21 40.85 0.55
C THR A 596 -9.83 40.26 1.81
N SER A 597 -9.52 39.00 2.14
CA SER A 597 -9.94 38.35 3.37
C SER A 597 -9.00 38.67 4.54
N GLU A 598 -7.79 39.18 4.30
CA GLU A 598 -6.79 39.45 5.35
C GLU A 598 -7.37 40.25 6.53
N GLU A 599 -7.03 39.80 7.74
CA GLU A 599 -7.28 40.48 8.99
C GLU A 599 -6.03 40.50 9.87
N ARG A 600 -5.83 41.58 10.64
CA ARG A 600 -4.73 41.66 11.62
C ARG A 600 -5.27 41.75 13.03
N ARG A 601 -4.65 41.02 13.95
CA ARG A 601 -5.03 40.96 15.37
C ARG A 601 -3.81 40.89 16.26
N LYS A 602 -3.94 41.38 17.49
CA LYS A 602 -2.91 41.19 18.52
C LYS A 602 -3.21 39.93 19.32
N VAL A 603 -2.16 39.17 19.61
CA VAL A 603 -2.26 38.00 20.49
C VAL A 603 -2.28 38.49 21.94
N ILE A 604 -3.31 38.15 22.70
CA ILE A 604 -3.42 38.47 24.13
C ILE A 604 -3.19 37.25 25.03
N ALA A 605 -3.34 36.04 24.48
CA ALA A 605 -2.96 34.80 25.16
C ALA A 605 -2.50 33.75 24.15
N VAL A 606 -1.49 32.97 24.54
CA VAL A 606 -0.97 31.83 23.79
C VAL A 606 -1.30 30.57 24.59
N GLY A 607 -2.17 29.73 24.04
CA GLY A 607 -2.52 28.42 24.57
C GLY A 607 -1.71 27.30 23.93
N ALA A 608 -2.25 26.08 23.97
CA ALA A 608 -1.69 24.91 23.31
C ALA A 608 -2.18 24.82 21.87
N ALA A 609 -1.26 24.53 20.93
CA ALA A 609 -1.62 24.16 19.57
C ALA A 609 -2.43 22.85 19.53
N ALA A 610 -3.08 22.59 18.40
CA ALA A 610 -3.75 21.32 18.18
C ALA A 610 -2.73 20.16 18.23
N PRO A 611 -2.93 19.12 19.08
CA PRO A 611 -2.10 17.92 19.04
C PRO A 611 -2.39 17.09 17.79
N ASN A 612 -1.68 15.98 17.60
CA ASN A 612 -1.98 15.03 16.52
C ASN A 612 -3.44 14.56 16.60
N HIS A 613 -4.09 14.40 15.44
CA HIS A 613 -5.40 13.76 15.37
C HIS A 613 -5.30 12.27 15.70
N THR A 614 -6.45 11.70 16.04
CA THR A 614 -6.70 10.26 15.98
C THR A 614 -7.75 9.98 14.90
N THR A 615 -8.21 8.75 14.76
CA THR A 615 -9.30 8.40 13.86
C THR A 615 -10.42 7.68 14.60
N VAL A 616 -11.61 7.70 13.99
CA VAL A 616 -12.71 6.82 14.39
C VAL A 616 -12.26 5.36 14.28
N TRP A 617 -12.58 4.56 15.30
CA TRP A 617 -12.15 3.17 15.44
C TRP A 617 -12.48 2.32 14.20
N GLN A 618 -11.57 1.40 13.86
CA GLN A 618 -11.75 0.41 12.78
C GLN A 618 -12.03 -0.98 13.39
N PRO A 619 -13.18 -1.61 13.10
CA PRO A 619 -13.63 -2.82 13.80
C PRO A 619 -13.24 -4.11 13.06
N LEU A 620 -11.96 -4.51 13.09
CA LEU A 620 -11.57 -5.81 12.51
C LEU A 620 -11.72 -6.94 13.54
N PRO A 621 -12.27 -8.10 13.19
CA PRO A 621 -12.67 -8.57 11.85
C PRO A 621 -14.08 -8.16 11.39
N GLU A 622 -14.91 -7.50 12.21
CA GLU A 622 -16.34 -7.24 11.92
C GLU A 622 -16.63 -6.47 10.61
N GLY A 623 -15.63 -5.81 10.05
CA GLY A 623 -15.67 -5.17 8.75
C GLY A 623 -14.68 -4.01 8.65
N PRO A 624 -14.41 -3.51 7.44
CA PRO A 624 -13.43 -2.45 7.25
C PRO A 624 -13.88 -1.10 7.86
N ILE A 625 -15.20 -0.91 8.07
CA ILE A 625 -15.77 0.32 8.62
C ILE A 625 -16.89 0.07 9.64
N ILE A 626 -16.95 0.90 10.68
CA ILE A 626 -18.21 1.24 11.37
C ILE A 626 -18.82 2.47 10.70
N THR A 627 -20.15 2.58 10.76
CA THR A 627 -20.88 3.82 10.47
C THR A 627 -21.62 4.27 11.71
N ILE A 628 -21.37 5.52 12.11
CA ILE A 628 -22.04 6.19 13.23
C ILE A 628 -23.10 7.12 12.63
N PRO A 629 -24.39 6.94 12.96
CA PRO A 629 -25.45 7.76 12.40
C PRO A 629 -25.44 9.19 12.97
N PRO A 630 -26.08 10.15 12.29
CA PRO A 630 -26.38 11.46 12.88
C PRO A 630 -27.13 11.34 14.20
N GLY A 631 -26.87 12.25 15.13
CA GLY A 631 -27.46 12.28 16.47
C GLY A 631 -26.68 11.50 17.52
N ALA A 632 -25.48 11.00 17.20
CA ALA A 632 -24.60 10.35 18.17
C ALA A 632 -23.98 11.38 19.13
N THR A 633 -23.75 10.99 20.38
CA THR A 633 -23.08 11.82 21.40
C THR A 633 -21.75 11.23 21.85
N ASN A 634 -21.28 10.20 21.15
CA ASN A 634 -20.06 9.48 21.46
C ASN A 634 -19.47 8.87 20.18
N LEU A 635 -18.14 8.82 20.09
CA LEU A 635 -17.41 8.14 19.03
C LEU A 635 -16.34 7.22 19.61
N PRO A 636 -16.27 5.94 19.20
CA PRO A 636 -15.12 5.09 19.48
C PRO A 636 -13.92 5.58 18.65
N VAL A 637 -12.76 5.65 19.29
CA VAL A 637 -11.53 6.19 18.68
C VAL A 637 -10.36 5.25 18.91
N MET A 638 -9.37 5.29 18.02
CA MET A 638 -8.12 4.55 18.20
C MET A 638 -7.30 5.01 19.39
N SER A 639 -7.36 6.29 19.73
CA SER A 639 -6.60 6.87 20.82
C SER A 639 -7.39 7.98 21.49
N VAL A 640 -7.32 8.04 22.82
CA VAL A 640 -7.88 9.14 23.62
C VAL A 640 -6.81 10.15 24.04
N ALA A 641 -5.58 10.00 23.53
CA ALA A 641 -4.48 10.90 23.85
C ALA A 641 -4.76 12.33 23.35
N GLY A 642 -4.53 13.32 24.20
CA GLY A 642 -4.71 14.74 23.86
C GLY A 642 -6.14 15.28 24.04
N PHE A 643 -7.13 14.43 24.33
CA PHE A 643 -8.50 14.85 24.61
C PHE A 643 -8.69 15.26 26.08
N LYS A 644 -9.45 16.32 26.32
CA LYS A 644 -9.78 16.79 27.67
C LYS A 644 -11.23 17.26 27.75
N VAL A 645 -11.89 16.94 28.85
CA VAL A 645 -13.26 17.40 29.13
C VAL A 645 -13.32 18.93 29.10
N GLY A 646 -14.29 19.48 28.37
CA GLY A 646 -14.50 20.91 28.18
C GLY A 646 -13.74 21.52 27.00
N GLU A 647 -12.76 20.82 26.40
CA GLU A 647 -12.09 21.26 25.18
C GLU A 647 -12.92 20.90 23.93
N LYS A 648 -12.75 21.67 22.85
CA LYS A 648 -13.41 21.42 21.57
C LYS A 648 -12.61 20.42 20.73
N ILE A 649 -13.32 19.64 19.92
CA ILE A 649 -12.76 18.70 18.95
C ILE A 649 -13.44 18.91 17.59
N ALA A 650 -12.74 18.58 16.52
CA ALA A 650 -13.27 18.49 15.17
C ALA A 650 -13.51 17.03 14.81
N LEU A 651 -14.69 16.73 14.29
CA LEU A 651 -15.06 15.42 13.75
C LEU A 651 -15.11 15.54 12.24
N GLY A 652 -14.24 14.79 11.55
CA GLY A 652 -14.19 14.72 10.10
C GLY A 652 -15.48 14.12 9.52
N TYR A 653 -15.96 14.63 8.40
CA TYR A 653 -16.99 14.01 7.59
C TYR A 653 -16.91 14.46 6.13
N GLY A 654 -17.48 13.64 5.23
CA GLY A 654 -17.69 14.01 3.83
C GLY A 654 -16.87 13.19 2.84
N ALA A 655 -15.76 12.59 3.27
CA ALA A 655 -15.17 11.46 2.56
C ALA A 655 -16.16 10.28 2.51
N SER A 656 -16.22 9.61 1.37
CA SER A 656 -16.99 8.37 1.21
C SER A 656 -16.08 7.15 1.32
N TYR A 657 -16.62 6.03 1.79
CA TYR A 657 -16.00 4.72 1.62
C TYR A 657 -16.49 4.11 0.30
N PRO A 658 -15.61 3.55 -0.55
CA PRO A 658 -14.16 3.46 -0.37
C PRO A 658 -13.45 4.82 -0.48
N ALA A 659 -12.40 5.00 0.32
CA ALA A 659 -11.62 6.23 0.41
C ALA A 659 -10.74 6.38 -0.83
N VAL A 660 -11.18 7.23 -1.76
CA VAL A 660 -10.42 7.64 -2.96
C VAL A 660 -10.16 9.14 -2.93
N GLY A 661 -9.07 9.59 -3.57
CA GLY A 661 -8.70 11.01 -3.70
C GLY A 661 -9.65 11.84 -4.58
N ARG A 662 -10.93 11.92 -4.21
CA ARG A 662 -12.00 12.67 -4.88
C ARG A 662 -12.67 13.67 -3.95
N ASP A 663 -13.07 13.22 -2.76
CA ASP A 663 -13.91 14.00 -1.86
C ASP A 663 -13.10 14.99 -1.03
N THR A 664 -13.73 16.12 -0.70
CA THR A 664 -13.16 17.08 0.25
C THR A 664 -13.81 16.89 1.62
N GLU A 665 -12.98 16.63 2.61
CA GLU A 665 -13.33 16.50 4.01
C GLU A 665 -13.76 17.83 4.63
N ARG A 666 -14.71 17.72 5.54
CA ARG A 666 -15.24 18.83 6.35
C ARG A 666 -15.16 18.45 7.81
N TYR A 667 -15.35 19.45 8.67
CA TYR A 667 -15.35 19.23 10.12
C TYR A 667 -16.63 19.78 10.75
N GLU A 668 -17.21 18.99 11.65
CA GLU A 668 -18.16 19.50 12.64
C GLU A 668 -17.47 19.62 13.99
N ILE A 669 -17.85 20.64 14.77
CA ILE A 669 -17.16 20.97 16.02
C ILE A 669 -18.07 20.65 17.19
N VAL A 670 -17.55 19.86 18.12
CA VAL A 670 -18.23 19.47 19.36
C VAL A 670 -17.33 19.72 20.57
N THR A 671 -17.90 19.69 21.78
CA THR A 671 -17.18 19.84 23.04
C THR A 671 -17.16 18.52 23.79
N VAL A 672 -15.98 18.09 24.22
CA VAL A 672 -15.80 16.85 24.97
C VAL A 672 -16.50 16.95 26.32
N THR A 673 -17.37 15.97 26.61
CA THR A 673 -18.05 15.84 27.92
C THR A 673 -17.45 14.74 28.76
N GLU A 674 -16.85 13.71 28.13
CA GLU A 674 -16.19 12.59 28.80
C GLU A 674 -15.08 12.02 27.91
N VAL A 675 -13.96 11.64 28.52
CA VAL A 675 -12.87 10.90 27.86
C VAL A 675 -12.91 9.48 28.41
N GLY A 676 -13.34 8.55 27.55
CA GLY A 676 -13.43 7.13 27.87
C GLY A 676 -12.13 6.38 27.55
N LYS A 677 -12.29 5.12 27.17
CA LYS A 677 -11.20 4.20 26.80
C LYS A 677 -11.12 4.06 25.27
N PRO A 678 -9.91 3.98 24.68
CA PRO A 678 -9.75 3.72 23.26
C PRO A 678 -10.20 2.30 22.90
N GLY A 679 -10.37 2.04 21.60
CA GLY A 679 -10.54 0.68 21.11
C GLY A 679 -9.27 -0.16 21.32
N THR A 680 -9.45 -1.48 21.46
CA THR A 680 -8.38 -2.45 21.72
C THR A 680 -8.42 -3.55 20.67
N GLN A 681 -7.25 -3.85 20.11
CA GLN A 681 -7.01 -5.08 19.34
C GLN A 681 -6.13 -6.00 20.21
N ALA A 682 -6.53 -7.25 20.37
CA ALA A 682 -5.79 -8.25 21.14
C ALA A 682 -6.03 -9.64 20.53
N TYR A 683 -5.36 -10.67 21.04
CA TYR A 683 -5.55 -12.05 20.57
C TYR A 683 -5.58 -13.04 21.73
N LEU A 684 -6.06 -14.24 21.45
CA LEU A 684 -6.05 -15.36 22.39
C LEU A 684 -4.61 -15.78 22.68
N ALA A 685 -4.21 -15.77 23.95
CA ALA A 685 -2.87 -16.17 24.36
C ALA A 685 -2.71 -17.69 24.44
N ALA A 686 -3.81 -18.44 24.48
CA ALA A 686 -3.84 -19.89 24.55
C ALA A 686 -5.13 -20.41 23.91
N ASP A 687 -5.10 -21.66 23.43
CA ASP A 687 -6.27 -22.34 22.88
C ASP A 687 -7.42 -22.32 23.88
N ALA A 688 -8.61 -21.97 23.40
CA ALA A 688 -9.84 -21.95 24.17
C ALA A 688 -10.77 -23.04 23.65
N ALA A 689 -11.03 -24.05 24.49
CA ALA A 689 -11.87 -25.17 24.12
C ALA A 689 -13.37 -24.83 24.23
N ALA A 690 -14.19 -25.48 23.41
CA ALA A 690 -15.64 -25.47 23.56
C ALA A 690 -16.02 -25.86 25.00
N GLY A 691 -16.95 -25.11 25.60
CA GLY A 691 -17.36 -25.24 26.99
C GLY A 691 -16.61 -24.32 27.96
N ALA A 692 -15.50 -23.69 27.56
CA ALA A 692 -14.76 -22.78 28.43
C ALA A 692 -15.57 -21.50 28.73
N THR A 693 -15.55 -21.05 29.98
CA THR A 693 -16.17 -19.78 30.42
C THR A 693 -15.14 -18.69 30.68
N ASN A 694 -13.87 -18.95 30.36
CA ASN A 694 -12.76 -18.03 30.55
C ASN A 694 -11.80 -18.19 29.37
N ILE A 695 -11.37 -17.07 28.80
CA ILE A 695 -10.40 -17.03 27.70
C ILE A 695 -9.11 -16.34 28.15
N LYS A 696 -7.97 -16.82 27.67
CA LYS A 696 -6.66 -16.24 27.97
C LYS A 696 -6.30 -15.28 26.86
N VAL A 697 -5.90 -14.06 27.21
CA VAL A 697 -5.75 -12.96 26.24
C VAL A 697 -4.44 -12.22 26.46
N THR A 698 -3.88 -11.67 25.38
CA THR A 698 -2.62 -10.93 25.43
C THR A 698 -2.74 -9.51 25.97
N SER A 699 -3.94 -8.94 25.95
CA SER A 699 -4.25 -7.68 26.60
C SER A 699 -5.62 -7.72 27.25
N VAL A 700 -5.69 -7.14 28.45
CA VAL A 700 -6.95 -6.81 29.14
C VAL A 700 -7.15 -5.30 29.24
N SER A 701 -6.22 -4.53 28.66
CA SER A 701 -6.25 -3.06 28.70
C SER A 701 -7.46 -2.55 27.95
N ASP A 702 -8.06 -1.48 28.45
CA ASP A 702 -9.17 -0.77 27.82
C ASP A 702 -10.46 -1.57 27.55
N ILE A 703 -10.52 -2.84 27.93
CA ILE A 703 -11.73 -3.67 27.92
C ILE A 703 -12.59 -3.35 29.17
N PRO A 704 -13.87 -3.00 29.04
CA PRO A 704 -14.84 -2.88 30.13
C PRO A 704 -15.62 -4.19 30.41
N VAL A 705 -16.13 -4.34 31.64
CA VAL A 705 -17.13 -5.37 31.95
C VAL A 705 -18.45 -5.01 31.28
N GLY A 706 -19.11 -5.99 30.68
CA GLY A 706 -20.35 -5.83 29.92
C GLY A 706 -20.15 -5.70 28.41
N ASP A 707 -18.92 -5.45 27.97
CA ASP A 707 -18.60 -5.36 26.55
C ASP A 707 -18.66 -6.72 25.87
N LYS A 708 -18.88 -6.68 24.56
CA LYS A 708 -18.93 -7.86 23.70
C LYS A 708 -17.64 -8.01 22.92
N ILE A 709 -17.14 -9.23 22.86
CA ILE A 709 -16.02 -9.64 22.03
C ILE A 709 -16.54 -10.64 21.00
N ARG A 710 -16.13 -10.46 19.75
CA ARG A 710 -16.38 -11.41 18.66
C ARG A 710 -15.13 -12.24 18.43
N LEU A 711 -15.29 -13.56 18.35
CA LEU A 711 -14.22 -14.49 18.01
C LEU A 711 -14.55 -15.17 16.67
N ASP A 712 -13.50 -15.40 15.89
CA ASP A 712 -13.47 -16.31 14.74
C ASP A 712 -14.33 -15.88 13.54
N ILE A 713 -14.36 -16.72 12.52
CA ILE A 713 -15.18 -16.58 11.31
C ILE A 713 -16.14 -17.76 11.14
N ASP A 714 -17.03 -17.68 10.15
CA ASP A 714 -17.95 -18.78 9.82
C ASP A 714 -17.23 -19.82 8.95
N SER A 715 -16.66 -20.86 9.54
CA SER A 715 -16.00 -21.96 8.83
C SER A 715 -16.41 -23.35 9.34
N VAL A 716 -16.13 -24.40 8.58
CA VAL A 716 -16.54 -25.77 8.91
C VAL A 716 -15.88 -26.23 10.21
N GLY A 717 -16.66 -26.57 11.24
CA GLY A 717 -16.13 -26.99 12.54
C GLY A 717 -15.65 -25.85 13.46
N HIS A 718 -15.72 -24.62 12.96
CA HIS A 718 -15.47 -23.37 13.68
C HIS A 718 -16.73 -22.48 13.59
N GLY A 719 -16.74 -21.31 14.22
CA GLY A 719 -17.88 -20.43 14.11
C GLY A 719 -17.77 -19.13 14.89
N ILE A 720 -18.51 -18.13 14.41
CA ILE A 720 -18.55 -16.80 15.01
C ILE A 720 -19.23 -16.87 16.38
N GLU A 721 -18.52 -16.46 17.43
CA GLU A 721 -19.07 -16.31 18.77
C GLU A 721 -19.01 -14.86 19.24
N THR A 722 -20.13 -14.30 19.70
CA THR A 722 -20.17 -12.97 20.33
C THR A 722 -20.53 -13.10 21.80
N LEU A 723 -19.56 -12.79 22.67
CA LEU A 723 -19.62 -13.13 24.10
C LEU A 723 -19.46 -11.87 24.94
N THR A 724 -20.24 -11.79 26.03
CA THR A 724 -20.15 -10.67 26.97
C THR A 724 -19.12 -10.94 28.05
N VAL A 725 -18.20 -9.99 28.26
CA VAL A 725 -17.21 -10.02 29.34
C VAL A 725 -17.90 -9.74 30.68
N THR A 726 -17.72 -10.64 31.66
CA THR A 726 -18.31 -10.50 33.02
C THR A 726 -17.30 -10.11 34.08
N HIS A 727 -16.03 -10.46 33.89
CA HIS A 727 -14.93 -10.10 34.78
C HIS A 727 -13.60 -10.04 34.02
N ILE A 728 -12.74 -9.12 34.45
CA ILE A 728 -11.44 -8.83 33.83
C ILE A 728 -10.34 -9.27 34.80
N GLY A 729 -9.56 -10.25 34.39
CA GLY A 729 -8.39 -10.74 35.10
C GLY A 729 -7.09 -10.05 34.68
N THR A 730 -6.00 -10.81 34.66
CA THR A 730 -4.67 -10.38 34.21
C THR A 730 -4.39 -10.90 32.80
N GLN A 731 -3.68 -10.09 32.02
CA GLN A 731 -3.18 -10.50 30.70
C GLN A 731 -2.13 -11.60 30.80
N ALA A 732 -1.91 -12.30 29.69
CA ALA A 732 -0.81 -13.24 29.54
C ALA A 732 0.55 -12.53 29.41
N ALA A 733 1.59 -13.13 29.97
CA ALA A 733 2.97 -12.83 29.62
C ALA A 733 3.43 -13.82 28.53
N HIS A 734 4.03 -13.31 27.46
CA HIS A 734 4.43 -14.13 26.32
C HIS A 734 5.76 -13.66 25.75
N THR A 735 6.51 -14.61 25.20
CA THR A 735 7.83 -14.39 24.60
C THR A 735 8.15 -15.60 23.71
N ALA A 736 9.11 -15.45 22.80
CA ALA A 736 9.61 -16.58 22.02
C ALA A 736 10.98 -17.04 22.54
N LEU A 737 11.32 -18.30 22.27
CA LEU A 737 12.64 -18.86 22.56
C LEU A 737 13.72 -18.15 21.74
N ALA A 738 14.79 -17.72 22.41
CA ALA A 738 15.93 -17.08 21.78
C ALA A 738 17.00 -18.10 21.32
N ALA A 739 16.89 -19.36 21.74
CA ALA A 739 17.76 -20.47 21.33
C ALA A 739 17.03 -21.80 21.50
N ASN A 740 17.51 -22.84 20.82
CA ASN A 740 17.01 -24.21 20.99
C ASN A 740 17.24 -24.68 22.44
N SER A 741 16.32 -25.50 22.93
CA SER A 741 16.37 -26.15 24.24
C SER A 741 16.27 -27.66 24.10
N SER A 742 17.15 -28.38 24.79
CA SER A 742 17.22 -29.84 24.72
C SER A 742 16.31 -30.51 25.75
N ILE A 743 15.95 -31.77 25.47
CA ILE A 743 15.34 -32.67 26.46
C ILE A 743 16.16 -32.66 27.75
N GLY A 744 15.48 -32.59 28.89
CA GLY A 744 16.09 -32.55 30.22
C GLY A 744 16.51 -31.16 30.70
N SER A 745 16.35 -30.11 29.88
CA SER A 745 16.68 -28.74 30.31
C SER A 745 15.66 -28.25 31.36
N THR A 746 16.17 -27.56 32.38
CA THR A 746 15.36 -26.85 33.40
C THR A 746 15.47 -25.34 33.27
N ASN A 747 16.11 -24.86 32.20
CA ASN A 747 16.31 -23.46 31.86
C ASN A 747 16.08 -23.25 30.36
N ILE A 748 15.44 -22.15 29.98
CA ILE A 748 15.24 -21.74 28.58
C ILE A 748 15.73 -20.33 28.35
N LYS A 749 16.25 -20.05 27.16
CA LYS A 749 16.62 -18.71 26.71
C LYS A 749 15.47 -18.10 25.96
N VAL A 750 15.06 -16.89 26.35
CA VAL A 750 13.87 -16.21 25.82
C VAL A 750 14.20 -14.81 25.35
N ARG A 751 13.47 -14.29 24.36
CA ARG A 751 13.73 -12.96 23.77
C ARG A 751 13.45 -11.81 24.76
N ASN A 752 12.47 -11.99 25.63
CA ASN A 752 12.13 -11.09 26.73
C ASN A 752 11.66 -11.90 27.96
N VAL A 753 11.71 -11.30 29.15
CA VAL A 753 11.22 -11.89 30.42
C VAL A 753 10.11 -11.06 31.07
N ASN A 754 9.56 -10.09 30.35
CA ASN A 754 8.65 -9.11 30.93
C ASN A 754 7.29 -9.75 31.24
N GLY A 755 6.74 -9.45 32.41
CA GLY A 755 5.43 -9.93 32.85
C GLY A 755 5.42 -11.35 33.44
N PHE A 756 6.48 -12.13 33.29
CA PHE A 756 6.61 -13.43 33.96
C PHE A 756 6.90 -13.24 35.45
N ALA A 757 6.44 -14.16 36.29
CA ALA A 757 6.69 -14.21 37.72
C ALA A 757 7.08 -15.62 38.21
N ILE A 758 7.85 -15.68 39.31
CA ILE A 758 8.15 -16.95 39.99
C ILE A 758 6.84 -17.55 40.51
N GLY A 759 6.62 -18.82 40.20
CA GLY A 759 5.40 -19.55 40.53
C GLY A 759 4.38 -19.61 39.40
N ASP A 760 4.57 -18.85 38.32
CA ASP A 760 3.70 -18.93 37.15
C ASP A 760 3.77 -20.32 36.50
N LYS A 761 2.61 -20.81 36.08
CA LYS A 761 2.54 -21.95 35.16
C LYS A 761 2.61 -21.41 33.73
N ALA A 762 3.55 -21.90 32.95
CA ALA A 762 3.74 -21.47 31.58
C ALA A 762 3.76 -22.67 30.62
N SER A 763 3.23 -22.48 29.42
CA SER A 763 3.32 -23.42 28.31
C SER A 763 4.49 -23.07 27.41
N ILE A 764 5.28 -24.06 27.00
CA ILE A 764 6.41 -23.94 26.07
C ILE A 764 6.09 -24.76 24.82
N GLY A 765 6.35 -24.22 23.64
CA GLY A 765 6.25 -24.94 22.36
C GLY A 765 4.94 -24.71 21.61
N THR A 766 4.88 -25.26 20.41
CA THR A 766 3.69 -25.26 19.55
C THR A 766 2.66 -26.30 20.01
N PRO A 767 1.40 -26.26 19.55
CA PRO A 767 0.35 -27.18 20.00
C PRO A 767 0.73 -28.67 19.90
N ALA A 768 1.42 -29.07 18.83
CA ALA A 768 1.89 -30.45 18.65
C ALA A 768 3.05 -30.85 19.58
N ASN A 769 3.80 -29.86 20.09
CA ASN A 769 5.00 -30.04 20.90
C ASN A 769 4.89 -29.44 22.31
N GLN A 770 3.69 -29.05 22.76
CA GLN A 770 3.53 -28.21 23.95
C GLN A 770 3.83 -28.95 25.27
N GLU A 771 4.55 -28.30 26.18
CA GLU A 771 4.79 -28.75 27.55
C GLU A 771 4.41 -27.66 28.57
N THR A 772 3.92 -28.04 29.75
CA THR A 772 3.62 -27.09 30.84
C THR A 772 4.68 -27.18 31.94
N VAL A 773 5.21 -26.03 32.35
CA VAL A 773 6.23 -25.90 33.39
C VAL A 773 5.82 -24.88 34.45
N SER A 774 6.45 -24.92 35.63
CA SER A 774 6.31 -23.90 36.68
C SER A 774 7.61 -23.11 36.80
N ILE A 775 7.53 -21.78 36.66
CA ILE A 775 8.69 -20.89 36.72
C ILE A 775 9.26 -20.84 38.14
N THR A 776 10.55 -21.12 38.29
CA THR A 776 11.25 -21.12 39.58
C THR A 776 12.20 -19.94 39.75
N ALA A 777 12.72 -19.37 38.66
CA ALA A 777 13.51 -18.15 38.69
C ALA A 777 13.44 -17.41 37.35
N ILE A 778 13.60 -16.08 37.41
CA ILE A 778 13.61 -15.20 36.23
C ILE A 778 14.96 -14.52 36.16
N GLY A 779 15.63 -14.72 35.04
CA GLY A 779 16.92 -14.14 34.72
C GLY A 779 16.81 -13.00 33.70
N THR A 780 17.84 -12.87 32.88
CA THR A 780 17.96 -11.86 31.83
C THR A 780 17.61 -12.44 30.45
N PRO A 781 17.07 -11.62 29.54
CA PRO A 781 16.67 -12.07 28.21
C PRO A 781 17.85 -12.26 27.25
N GLY A 782 17.58 -12.88 26.09
CA GLY A 782 18.50 -13.10 24.99
C GLY A 782 19.12 -14.51 24.97
N ALA A 783 19.70 -14.88 23.83
CA ALA A 783 20.35 -16.19 23.65
C ALA A 783 21.54 -16.41 24.61
N THR A 784 22.20 -15.32 25.03
CA THR A 784 23.29 -15.32 26.02
C THR A 784 22.84 -14.92 27.43
N GLY A 785 21.54 -14.66 27.63
CA GLY A 785 20.97 -14.28 28.92
C GLY A 785 20.92 -15.43 29.91
N THR A 786 20.64 -15.14 31.18
CA THR A 786 20.45 -16.20 32.19
C THR A 786 19.15 -16.97 32.00
N GLY A 787 18.16 -16.40 31.29
CA GLY A 787 16.95 -17.12 30.87
C GLY A 787 15.91 -17.28 31.99
N ILE A 788 14.99 -18.24 31.82
CA ILE A 788 13.96 -18.57 32.81
C ILE A 788 14.20 -20.00 33.28
N ASP A 789 14.31 -20.20 34.59
CA ASP A 789 14.38 -21.52 35.23
C ASP A 789 12.98 -22.04 35.55
N PHE A 790 12.77 -23.34 35.43
CA PHE A 790 11.47 -23.96 35.65
C PHE A 790 11.58 -25.44 36.09
N THR A 791 10.43 -25.98 36.52
CA THR A 791 10.24 -27.39 36.84
C THR A 791 8.89 -27.90 36.34
N PRO A 792 8.77 -29.17 35.86
CA PRO A 792 9.82 -30.18 35.70
C PRO A 792 10.78 -29.85 34.53
N ALA A 793 11.84 -30.64 34.39
CA ALA A 793 12.70 -30.59 33.21
C ALA A 793 11.92 -30.99 31.94
N LEU A 794 12.27 -30.39 30.79
CA LEU A 794 11.60 -30.65 29.51
C LEU A 794 11.66 -32.13 29.13
N ALA A 795 10.55 -32.70 28.70
CA ALA A 795 10.49 -34.06 28.16
C ALA A 795 10.81 -34.08 26.65
N ARG A 796 10.70 -32.94 25.97
CA ARG A 796 10.89 -32.77 24.53
C ARG A 796 11.95 -31.69 24.25
N ALA A 797 12.44 -31.71 23.02
CA ALA A 797 13.28 -30.62 22.54
C ALA A 797 12.38 -29.51 22.00
N HIS A 798 12.83 -28.28 22.20
CA HIS A 798 12.17 -27.07 21.71
C HIS A 798 13.15 -26.28 20.85
N ILE A 799 12.66 -25.72 19.76
CA ILE A 799 13.48 -24.96 18.81
C ILE A 799 13.38 -23.46 19.11
N ARG A 800 14.35 -22.70 18.60
CA ARG A 800 14.28 -21.25 18.58
C ARG A 800 12.95 -20.81 17.93
N ASP A 801 12.42 -19.69 18.40
CA ASP A 801 11.21 -19.05 17.88
C ASP A 801 9.88 -19.72 18.32
N GLU A 802 9.91 -20.90 18.96
CA GLU A 802 8.73 -21.42 19.68
C GLU A 802 8.31 -20.51 20.84
N ASN A 803 7.01 -20.47 21.13
CA ASN A 803 6.43 -19.60 22.14
C ASN A 803 6.57 -20.16 23.58
N LEU A 804 6.79 -19.25 24.53
CA LEU A 804 6.59 -19.43 25.97
C LEU A 804 5.46 -18.48 26.40
N VAL A 805 4.40 -19.04 26.98
CA VAL A 805 3.23 -18.27 27.43
C VAL A 805 2.90 -18.60 28.87
N ALA A 806 2.91 -17.60 29.75
CA ALA A 806 2.22 -17.64 31.03
C ALA A 806 0.83 -16.99 30.84
N PRO A 807 -0.27 -17.78 30.84
CA PRO A 807 -1.54 -17.37 30.25
C PRO A 807 -2.32 -16.31 31.06
N GLY A 808 -1.90 -16.00 32.29
CA GLY A 808 -2.65 -15.11 33.19
C GLY A 808 -4.04 -15.63 33.56
N THR A 809 -4.87 -14.77 34.15
CA THR A 809 -6.25 -15.14 34.51
C THR A 809 -7.28 -14.83 33.43
N GLY A 810 -6.98 -13.93 32.49
CA GLY A 810 -7.77 -13.73 31.27
C GLY A 810 -9.11 -13.00 31.48
N LEU A 811 -10.10 -13.28 30.63
CA LEU A 811 -11.45 -12.69 30.68
C LEU A 811 -12.50 -13.77 30.96
N ASP A 812 -13.42 -13.50 31.89
CA ASP A 812 -14.56 -14.37 32.16
C ASP A 812 -15.75 -14.00 31.26
N LEU A 813 -16.42 -15.02 30.74
CA LEU A 813 -17.48 -14.90 29.75
C LEU A 813 -18.85 -15.20 30.36
N ALA A 814 -19.90 -14.53 29.86
CA ALA A 814 -21.28 -14.71 30.33
C ALA A 814 -21.87 -16.08 29.97
N ALA A 815 -21.29 -16.77 28.99
CA ALA A 815 -21.70 -18.08 28.52
C ALA A 815 -20.47 -18.91 28.14
N PRO A 816 -20.54 -20.26 28.22
CA PRO A 816 -19.47 -21.11 27.72
C PRO A 816 -19.35 -21.02 26.19
N LEU A 817 -18.13 -21.14 25.68
CA LEU A 817 -17.84 -21.25 24.25
C LEU A 817 -18.57 -22.44 23.61
N GLN A 818 -18.99 -22.29 22.36
CA GLN A 818 -19.58 -23.34 21.53
C GLN A 818 -18.54 -24.00 20.64
N PHE A 819 -17.51 -23.25 20.21
CA PHE A 819 -16.46 -23.73 19.33
C PHE A 819 -15.10 -23.75 20.04
N ASN A 820 -14.15 -24.44 19.42
CA ASN A 820 -12.74 -24.32 19.80
C ASN A 820 -12.16 -23.10 19.06
N HIS A 821 -11.34 -22.33 19.75
CA HIS A 821 -10.61 -21.22 19.18
C HIS A 821 -9.12 -21.38 19.46
N ALA A 822 -8.30 -21.19 18.44
CA ALA A 822 -6.86 -21.27 18.56
C ALA A 822 -6.27 -20.09 19.36
N ALA A 823 -5.16 -20.34 20.07
CA ALA A 823 -4.23 -19.26 20.42
C ALA A 823 -3.80 -18.54 19.16
N ASN A 824 -3.52 -17.24 19.26
CA ASN A 824 -3.26 -16.25 18.20
C ASN A 824 -4.48 -15.73 17.44
N LEU A 825 -5.69 -16.27 17.67
CA LEU A 825 -6.90 -15.72 17.07
C LEU A 825 -7.16 -14.29 17.60
N PRO A 826 -7.25 -13.28 16.73
CA PRO A 826 -7.45 -11.90 17.14
C PRO A 826 -8.91 -11.60 17.46
N PHE A 827 -9.12 -10.55 18.26
CA PHE A 827 -10.42 -9.99 18.56
C PHE A 827 -10.31 -8.49 18.83
N SER A 828 -11.40 -7.77 18.58
CA SER A 828 -11.50 -6.36 18.86
C SER A 828 -12.47 -6.03 20.00
N ASN A 829 -12.18 -4.92 20.67
CA ASN A 829 -13.11 -4.23 21.56
C ASN A 829 -13.16 -2.75 21.15
N ARG A 830 -14.37 -2.18 21.03
CA ARG A 830 -14.55 -0.80 20.54
C ARG A 830 -14.13 0.28 21.55
N GLY A 831 -13.98 -0.06 22.82
CA GLY A 831 -13.80 0.89 23.91
C GLY A 831 -15.03 1.77 24.14
N THR A 832 -14.93 2.68 25.11
CA THR A 832 -15.99 3.65 25.43
C THR A 832 -15.83 5.00 24.71
N GLY A 833 -14.71 5.24 24.04
CA GLY A 833 -14.53 6.36 23.12
C GLY A 833 -14.52 7.75 23.76
N ILE A 834 -14.88 8.77 22.98
CA ILE A 834 -15.00 10.16 23.40
C ILE A 834 -16.47 10.57 23.36
N SER A 835 -17.03 11.00 24.48
CA SER A 835 -18.38 11.57 24.54
C SER A 835 -18.34 13.08 24.40
N PHE A 836 -19.36 13.65 23.76
CA PHE A 836 -19.39 15.07 23.43
C PHE A 836 -20.80 15.63 23.30
N ALA A 837 -20.88 16.96 23.28
CA ALA A 837 -22.08 17.73 22.97
C ALA A 837 -21.74 18.92 22.04
N PRO A 838 -22.64 19.35 21.14
CA PRO A 838 -23.94 18.74 20.81
C PRO A 838 -23.78 17.36 20.13
N ALA A 839 -24.89 16.65 19.95
CA ALA A 839 -24.91 15.41 19.16
C ALA A 839 -24.53 15.69 17.69
N THR A 840 -23.92 14.71 17.01
CA THR A 840 -23.43 14.85 15.63
C THR A 840 -24.54 15.25 14.68
N ALA A 841 -24.24 16.17 13.77
CA ALA A 841 -25.16 16.55 12.70
C ALA A 841 -25.00 15.62 11.48
N PHE A 842 -23.83 15.01 11.31
CA PHE A 842 -23.50 14.17 10.17
C PHE A 842 -23.27 12.71 10.59
N ALA A 843 -23.28 11.83 9.59
CA ALA A 843 -22.83 10.47 9.76
C ALA A 843 -21.29 10.47 9.77
N HIS A 844 -20.70 9.58 10.55
CA HIS A 844 -19.27 9.37 10.61
C HIS A 844 -18.91 7.92 10.30
N ALA A 845 -17.69 7.67 9.84
CA ALA A 845 -17.19 6.34 9.52
C ALA A 845 -15.79 6.09 10.08
N SER A 846 -15.38 4.82 10.17
CA SER A 846 -14.00 4.47 10.54
C SER A 846 -12.98 5.24 9.73
N ASN A 847 -11.82 5.49 10.34
CA ASN A 847 -10.68 6.17 9.72
C ASN A 847 -10.91 7.66 9.38
N GLU A 848 -12.11 8.21 9.58
CA GLU A 848 -12.30 9.66 9.59
C GLU A 848 -11.49 10.31 10.73
N PRO A 849 -10.90 11.50 10.49
CA PRO A 849 -10.06 12.18 11.47
C PRO A 849 -10.90 12.74 12.63
N VAL A 850 -10.42 12.52 13.85
CA VAL A 850 -10.92 13.14 15.08
C VAL A 850 -9.80 14.00 15.65
N GLN A 851 -9.96 15.32 15.55
CA GLN A 851 -8.91 16.30 15.80
C GLN A 851 -9.18 17.07 17.10
N PRO A 852 -8.38 16.90 18.17
CA PRO A 852 -8.43 17.81 19.30
C PRO A 852 -7.98 19.20 18.89
N LEU A 853 -8.71 20.25 19.31
CA LEU A 853 -8.44 21.61 18.82
C LEU A 853 -7.40 22.38 19.62
N GLY A 854 -7.03 21.88 20.81
CA GLY A 854 -6.22 22.61 21.78
C GLY A 854 -6.92 23.89 22.27
N THR A 855 -6.16 24.74 22.98
CA THR A 855 -6.66 26.04 23.48
C THR A 855 -6.27 27.23 22.59
N GLY A 856 -5.35 27.01 21.64
CA GLY A 856 -5.11 27.91 20.51
C GLY A 856 -4.55 29.28 20.87
N LEU A 857 -4.84 30.29 20.03
CA LEU A 857 -4.45 31.69 20.24
C LEU A 857 -5.67 32.53 20.57
N THR A 858 -5.59 33.40 21.57
CA THR A 858 -6.65 34.39 21.86
C THR A 858 -6.23 35.77 21.36
N LEU A 859 -7.14 36.41 20.62
CA LEU A 859 -6.97 37.69 19.95
C LEU A 859 -7.52 38.85 20.81
N ASP A 860 -6.99 40.05 20.61
CA ASP A 860 -7.43 41.27 21.29
C ASP A 860 -8.87 41.67 20.94
N LYS A 861 -9.33 41.29 19.74
CA LYS A 861 -10.69 41.54 19.25
C LYS A 861 -11.17 40.36 18.40
N PRO A 862 -12.48 40.06 18.41
CA PRO A 862 -13.07 39.08 17.52
C PRO A 862 -12.76 39.31 16.03
N LEU A 863 -12.75 38.23 15.25
CA LEU A 863 -12.69 38.25 13.78
C LEU A 863 -13.90 38.99 13.20
N GLN A 864 -13.72 39.66 12.06
CA GLN A 864 -14.82 40.32 11.33
C GLN A 864 -15.32 39.46 10.17
N LYS A 865 -14.52 38.50 9.72
CA LYS A 865 -14.79 37.63 8.57
C LYS A 865 -14.69 36.16 8.98
N ASP A 866 -15.32 35.33 8.17
CA ASP A 866 -15.12 33.88 8.21
C ASP A 866 -13.80 33.54 7.50
N HIS A 867 -13.08 32.55 8.03
CA HIS A 867 -11.85 32.03 7.46
C HIS A 867 -11.91 30.51 7.31
N PRO A 868 -11.53 29.94 6.16
CA PRO A 868 -11.57 28.50 5.94
C PRO A 868 -10.53 27.76 6.77
N ILE A 869 -10.67 26.43 6.85
CA ILE A 869 -9.57 25.57 7.32
C ILE A 869 -8.32 25.80 6.46
N HIS A 870 -7.15 25.70 7.07
CA HIS A 870 -5.86 25.99 6.46
C HIS A 870 -5.68 27.44 5.96
N ALA A 871 -6.56 28.37 6.36
CA ALA A 871 -6.26 29.79 6.21
C ALA A 871 -4.93 30.13 6.91
N VAL A 872 -4.19 31.02 6.27
CA VAL A 872 -2.90 31.51 6.78
C VAL A 872 -3.07 32.07 8.19
N LEU A 873 -2.15 31.72 9.09
CA LEU A 873 -1.91 32.47 10.30
C LEU A 873 -0.42 32.75 10.39
N ARG A 874 -0.04 34.02 10.30
CA ARG A 874 1.35 34.43 10.18
C ARG A 874 1.70 35.53 11.15
N ASP A 875 2.71 35.26 11.97
CA ASP A 875 3.46 36.26 12.72
C ASP A 875 4.78 36.57 12.02
N SER A 876 4.98 37.79 11.52
CA SER A 876 6.21 38.13 10.78
C SER A 876 7.47 38.16 11.64
N THR A 877 7.36 38.11 12.97
CA THR A 877 8.51 38.13 13.89
C THR A 877 9.08 36.73 14.18
N VAL A 878 8.34 35.67 13.80
CA VAL A 878 8.76 34.28 13.99
C VAL A 878 9.72 33.85 12.87
N THR A 879 10.93 33.43 13.27
CA THR A 879 12.04 33.09 12.35
C THR A 879 12.43 31.60 12.34
N ASN A 880 11.76 30.78 13.15
CA ASN A 880 12.10 29.35 13.35
C ASN A 880 10.97 28.39 12.95
N ALA A 881 9.92 28.88 12.29
CA ALA A 881 8.78 28.09 11.83
C ALA A 881 8.21 28.68 10.53
N GLY A 882 7.54 27.87 9.72
CA GLY A 882 7.09 28.26 8.37
C GLY A 882 8.26 28.51 7.42
N TYR A 883 7.96 28.99 6.23
CA TYR A 883 8.95 29.33 5.22
C TYR A 883 9.85 30.52 5.67
N GLN A 884 11.17 30.33 5.60
CA GLN A 884 12.20 31.28 6.06
C GLN A 884 13.21 31.68 4.95
N GLY A 885 12.88 31.47 3.68
CA GLY A 885 13.79 31.83 2.58
C GLY A 885 13.95 33.34 2.39
N ALA A 886 15.06 33.73 1.75
CA ALA A 886 15.42 35.14 1.56
C ALA A 886 14.43 35.91 0.66
N HIS A 887 13.83 35.23 -0.32
CA HIS A 887 12.77 35.78 -1.16
C HIS A 887 11.42 35.57 -0.48
N ALA A 888 10.68 36.66 -0.25
CA ALA A 888 9.32 36.57 0.26
C ALA A 888 8.41 35.80 -0.73
N PRO A 889 7.53 34.91 -0.26
CA PRO A 889 6.56 34.23 -1.12
C PRO A 889 5.61 35.21 -1.80
N ASP A 890 5.23 34.90 -3.04
CA ASP A 890 4.15 35.57 -3.75
C ASP A 890 2.79 35.27 -3.09
N LEU A 891 2.66 34.07 -2.50
CA LEU A 891 1.49 33.66 -1.74
C LEU A 891 1.88 32.85 -0.50
N TRP A 892 1.24 33.16 0.63
CA TRP A 892 1.32 32.33 1.83
C TRP A 892 0.18 31.32 1.85
N PHE A 893 0.43 30.10 2.34
CA PHE A 893 -0.62 29.12 2.62
C PHE A 893 -0.52 28.59 4.05
N GLY A 894 -1.66 28.24 4.66
CA GLY A 894 -1.75 27.79 6.05
C GLY A 894 -1.80 26.27 6.24
N GLY A 895 -1.75 25.48 5.17
CA GLY A 895 -1.70 24.01 5.21
C GLY A 895 -2.49 23.33 4.09
N PRO A 896 -2.61 21.99 4.11
CA PRO A 896 -1.96 21.08 5.06
C PRO A 896 -0.43 21.09 4.93
N GLU A 897 0.28 20.57 5.93
CA GLU A 897 1.72 20.31 5.81
C GLU A 897 1.98 19.16 4.83
N PHE A 898 3.18 19.07 4.26
CA PHE A 898 3.50 18.05 3.26
C PHE A 898 3.89 16.70 3.90
N THR A 899 3.50 16.51 5.16
CA THR A 899 3.82 15.36 5.99
C THR A 899 2.65 14.93 6.85
N THR A 900 2.66 13.67 7.24
CA THR A 900 1.69 13.09 8.18
C THR A 900 2.42 12.43 9.33
N ASN A 901 1.89 12.55 10.55
CA ASN A 901 2.38 11.80 11.70
C ASN A 901 1.59 10.50 11.83
N TYR A 902 2.29 9.37 11.88
CA TYR A 902 1.69 8.04 11.85
C TYR A 902 2.19 7.19 13.03
N PRO A 903 1.29 6.58 13.84
CA PRO A 903 1.68 5.60 14.84
C PRO A 903 2.04 4.26 14.19
N LEU A 904 3.31 3.85 14.30
CA LEU A 904 3.82 2.56 13.85
C LEU A 904 4.54 1.85 15.01
N PHE A 905 4.10 0.63 15.35
CA PHE A 905 4.69 -0.22 16.40
C PHE A 905 4.99 0.53 17.73
N GLY A 906 4.00 1.30 18.21
CA GLY A 906 4.09 2.04 19.47
C GLY A 906 4.93 3.32 19.41
N ARG A 907 5.32 3.79 18.22
CA ARG A 907 6.09 5.04 18.00
C ARG A 907 5.38 5.91 16.97
N THR A 908 5.51 7.23 17.07
CA THR A 908 5.04 8.13 16.01
C THR A 908 6.18 8.43 15.05
N ILE A 909 5.99 8.10 13.77
CA ILE A 909 6.90 8.46 12.67
C ILE A 909 6.30 9.58 11.82
N THR A 910 7.14 10.33 11.12
CA THR A 910 6.70 11.35 10.17
C THR A 910 6.86 10.84 8.74
N ILE A 911 5.74 10.66 8.05
CA ILE A 911 5.65 10.22 6.65
C ILE A 911 5.80 11.46 5.75
N ARG A 912 6.66 11.35 4.72
CA ARG A 912 6.94 12.39 3.72
C ARG A 912 6.39 11.99 2.36
N GLU A 913 5.11 11.65 2.31
CA GLU A 913 4.44 11.13 1.12
C GLU A 913 3.14 11.89 0.88
N GLY A 914 2.79 12.11 -0.39
CA GLY A 914 1.60 12.85 -0.76
C GLY A 914 1.44 13.05 -2.26
N SER A 915 0.37 13.73 -2.65
CA SER A 915 0.16 14.21 -4.01
C SER A 915 0.00 15.74 -4.04
N ILE A 916 0.36 16.34 -5.17
CA ILE A 916 0.14 17.75 -5.47
C ILE A 916 -0.57 17.85 -6.81
N VAL A 917 -1.70 18.54 -6.84
CA VAL A 917 -2.49 18.74 -8.07
C VAL A 917 -2.73 20.23 -8.31
N LEU A 918 -2.24 20.72 -9.45
CA LEU A 918 -2.46 22.08 -9.94
C LEU A 918 -3.66 22.07 -10.90
N ARG A 919 -4.67 22.90 -10.61
CA ARG A 919 -5.84 23.07 -11.47
C ARG A 919 -6.00 24.51 -11.92
N ASP A 920 -6.51 24.69 -13.13
CA ASP A 920 -6.91 26.00 -13.62
C ASP A 920 -8.22 26.48 -12.96
N ALA A 921 -8.67 27.67 -13.33
CA ALA A 921 -9.92 28.25 -12.82
C ALA A 921 -11.20 27.46 -13.20
N ALA A 922 -11.12 26.55 -14.17
CA ALA A 922 -12.22 25.66 -14.56
C ALA A 922 -12.17 24.31 -13.85
N GLY A 923 -11.13 24.05 -13.05
CA GLY A 923 -10.92 22.79 -12.34
C GLY A 923 -10.20 21.71 -13.16
N LEU A 924 -9.71 22.03 -14.36
CA LEU A 924 -8.92 21.11 -15.18
C LEU A 924 -7.51 20.97 -14.61
N VAL A 925 -6.97 19.76 -14.55
CA VAL A 925 -5.61 19.50 -14.07
C VAL A 925 -4.59 19.99 -15.10
N MET A 926 -3.78 20.98 -14.71
CA MET A 926 -2.69 21.55 -15.51
C MET A 926 -1.36 20.82 -15.28
N ASP A 927 -1.15 20.35 -14.06
CA ASP A 927 0.00 19.53 -13.67
C ASP A 927 -0.33 18.74 -12.40
N SER A 928 0.35 17.62 -12.21
CA SER A 928 0.19 16.80 -11.01
C SER A 928 1.43 15.95 -10.75
N LEU A 929 1.68 15.66 -9.48
CA LEU A 929 2.70 14.70 -9.10
C LEU A 929 2.31 13.95 -7.82
N ASN A 930 2.81 12.73 -7.71
CA ASN A 930 2.98 12.06 -6.43
C ASN A 930 4.42 12.26 -5.93
N TYR A 931 4.61 12.36 -4.63
CA TYR A 931 5.92 12.44 -4.01
C TYR A 931 6.09 11.46 -2.85
N GLY A 932 7.30 10.93 -2.69
CA GLY A 932 7.66 9.96 -1.65
C GLY A 932 7.09 8.55 -1.87
N GLY A 933 5.86 8.45 -2.39
CA GLY A 933 5.17 7.22 -2.76
C GLY A 933 3.90 7.55 -3.58
N LEU A 934 3.12 6.54 -3.97
CA LEU A 934 1.92 6.69 -4.79
C LEU A 934 0.66 6.90 -3.91
N VAL A 935 0.35 8.16 -3.58
CA VAL A 935 -0.80 8.51 -2.74
C VAL A 935 -2.08 8.62 -3.54
N ASP A 936 -2.04 9.29 -4.69
CA ASP A 936 -3.16 9.39 -5.64
C ASP A 936 -2.74 8.84 -7.01
N PRO A 937 -2.90 7.53 -7.27
CA PRO A 937 -2.54 6.88 -8.53
C PRO A 937 -3.03 7.61 -9.80
N TRP A 938 -4.27 8.10 -9.78
CA TRP A 938 -4.86 8.85 -10.91
C TRP A 938 -4.14 10.17 -11.22
N ALA A 939 -3.42 10.73 -10.24
CA ALA A 939 -2.65 11.96 -10.36
C ALA A 939 -1.17 11.70 -10.71
N ALA A 940 -0.71 10.45 -10.65
CA ALA A 940 0.65 10.06 -11.03
C ALA A 940 0.87 10.28 -12.53
N GLN A 941 2.12 10.50 -12.90
CA GLN A 941 2.54 10.56 -14.30
C GLN A 941 3.75 9.66 -14.51
N GLY A 942 3.77 8.92 -15.61
CA GLY A 942 4.85 8.00 -15.97
C GLY A 942 4.43 6.54 -15.83
N TYR A 943 5.29 5.64 -16.31
CA TYR A 943 5.01 4.21 -16.34
C TYR A 943 5.13 3.60 -14.93
N GLN A 944 4.08 2.90 -14.49
CA GLN A 944 3.94 2.39 -13.13
C GLN A 944 4.25 0.88 -12.99
N ALA A 945 4.63 0.19 -14.08
CA ALA A 945 4.84 -1.27 -14.10
C ALA A 945 6.28 -1.70 -14.39
N ASN A 946 7.28 -0.85 -14.08
CA ASN A 946 8.67 -1.30 -14.11
C ASN A 946 8.85 -2.44 -13.12
N SER A 947 9.41 -3.57 -13.54
CA SER A 947 9.59 -4.73 -12.66
C SER A 947 11.04 -4.89 -12.22
N GLY A 948 11.22 -5.35 -10.99
CA GLY A 948 12.52 -5.64 -10.41
C GLY A 948 12.58 -5.31 -8.91
N PRO A 949 13.70 -5.66 -8.25
CA PRO A 949 13.76 -5.69 -6.79
C PRO A 949 13.85 -4.29 -6.14
N ASN A 950 14.06 -3.25 -6.95
CA ASN A 950 14.17 -1.86 -6.49
C ASN A 950 13.06 -0.97 -7.08
N GLU A 951 12.07 -1.55 -7.77
CA GLU A 951 11.01 -0.79 -8.42
C GLU A 951 9.83 -0.55 -7.46
N GLY A 952 9.30 0.68 -7.44
CA GLY A 952 8.22 1.11 -6.54
C GLY A 952 7.19 2.02 -7.19
N GLY A 953 7.08 1.98 -8.53
CA GLY A 953 6.31 2.95 -9.31
C GLY A 953 7.07 4.25 -9.61
N CYS A 954 6.47 5.09 -10.44
CA CYS A 954 7.04 6.37 -10.89
C CYS A 954 6.40 7.53 -10.13
N PHE A 955 7.16 8.10 -9.20
CA PHE A 955 6.83 9.28 -8.39
C PHE A 955 8.06 10.16 -8.18
N VAL A 956 7.88 11.38 -7.67
CA VAL A 956 9.00 12.27 -7.32
C VAL A 956 9.56 11.86 -5.96
N PRO A 957 10.85 11.56 -5.80
CA PRO A 957 11.39 11.28 -4.47
C PRO A 957 11.14 12.46 -3.53
N ALA A 958 10.75 12.17 -2.28
CA ALA A 958 10.50 13.21 -1.31
C ALA A 958 11.81 13.94 -0.95
N PRO A 959 11.84 15.27 -0.91
CA PRO A 959 13.03 16.00 -0.46
C PRO A 959 13.26 15.78 1.04
N GLY A 960 14.52 15.52 1.39
CA GLY A 960 14.96 15.08 2.71
C GLY A 960 15.45 13.63 2.67
N GLN A 961 15.92 13.10 3.81
CA GLN A 961 16.04 11.65 3.91
C GLN A 961 14.64 11.02 3.88
N ALA A 962 14.44 10.10 2.93
CA ALA A 962 13.27 9.23 2.87
C ALA A 962 13.18 8.41 4.16
N GLY A 963 11.97 8.34 4.73
CA GLY A 963 11.69 7.48 5.87
C GLY A 963 11.92 6.03 5.49
N SER A 964 13.06 5.47 5.90
CA SER A 964 13.18 4.01 5.97
C SER A 964 12.21 3.51 7.05
N ALA A 965 11.71 2.27 6.92
CA ALA A 965 10.93 1.55 7.93
C ALA A 965 11.79 1.26 9.19
N GLY A 966 12.18 2.33 9.87
CA GLY A 966 13.05 2.35 11.01
C GLY A 966 12.94 3.72 11.72
N PRO A 967 13.14 3.75 13.04
CA PRO A 967 13.17 4.96 13.85
C PRO A 967 14.37 5.83 13.43
N SER A 968 14.17 6.71 12.47
CA SER A 968 15.06 7.85 12.30
C SER A 968 14.31 9.09 12.80
N PRO A 969 14.72 9.70 13.92
CA PRO A 969 14.35 11.08 14.20
C PRO A 969 14.76 11.89 12.97
N GLY A 970 13.81 12.62 12.37
CA GLY A 970 14.02 13.33 11.11
C GLY A 970 15.22 14.26 11.15
N VAL A 971 16.38 13.79 10.72
CA VAL A 971 17.51 14.64 10.38
C VAL A 971 17.29 15.06 8.92
N GLY A 972 16.27 15.89 8.73
CA GLY A 972 16.05 16.54 7.45
C GLY A 972 17.30 17.38 7.12
N ASN A 973 17.74 17.29 5.89
CA ASN A 973 18.68 18.22 5.29
C ASN A 973 17.89 19.29 4.55
N ASN A 974 18.49 20.46 4.34
CA ASN A 974 17.90 21.53 3.56
C ASN A 974 17.95 21.15 2.06
N SER A 975 17.01 20.33 1.62
CA SER A 975 16.91 19.83 0.25
C SER A 975 15.53 20.09 -0.36
N SER A 976 15.47 20.11 -1.68
CA SER A 976 14.24 20.21 -2.46
C SER A 976 14.21 19.18 -3.58
N SER A 977 13.00 18.96 -4.11
CA SER A 977 12.79 18.23 -5.36
C SER A 977 12.28 19.21 -6.38
N GLY A 978 12.87 19.24 -7.57
CA GLY A 978 12.38 20.10 -8.63
C GLY A 978 12.63 19.58 -10.02
N ARG A 979 11.88 20.16 -10.94
CA ARG A 979 11.84 19.85 -12.35
C ARG A 979 13.11 20.32 -13.03
N TYR A 980 13.59 19.58 -14.02
CA TYR A 980 14.73 20.03 -14.83
C TYR A 980 14.43 21.40 -15.48
N PRO A 981 15.42 22.32 -15.52
CA PRO A 981 15.25 23.67 -16.05
C PRO A 981 15.20 23.71 -17.59
N ASP A 982 15.24 22.55 -18.25
CA ASP A 982 15.07 22.43 -19.70
C ASP A 982 13.65 22.75 -20.17
N GLY A 983 12.70 22.87 -19.24
CA GLY A 983 11.30 23.16 -19.52
C GLY A 983 10.55 22.01 -20.19
N ALA A 984 11.17 20.83 -20.31
CA ALA A 984 10.55 19.65 -20.87
C ALA A 984 9.61 18.98 -19.85
N ASP A 985 8.40 18.66 -20.32
CA ASP A 985 7.41 17.86 -19.61
C ASP A 985 7.27 16.54 -20.38
N THR A 986 7.79 15.46 -19.80
CA THR A 986 7.76 14.13 -20.41
C THR A 986 6.55 13.31 -19.98
N ALA A 987 5.59 13.95 -19.29
CA ALA A 987 4.45 13.29 -18.68
C ALA A 987 4.90 12.15 -17.73
N SER A 988 5.99 12.38 -16.99
CA SER A 988 6.60 11.37 -16.14
C SER A 988 7.29 12.00 -14.94
N ASN A 989 6.76 11.74 -13.74
CA ASN A 989 7.25 12.34 -12.50
C ASN A 989 8.70 11.96 -12.19
N CYS A 990 9.08 10.70 -12.46
CA CYS A 990 10.40 10.16 -12.17
C CYS A 990 11.50 10.60 -13.16
N THR A 991 11.13 11.10 -14.35
CA THR A 991 12.11 11.61 -15.35
C THR A 991 12.12 13.12 -15.47
N ASP A 992 11.08 13.80 -15.00
CA ASP A 992 11.01 15.25 -15.03
C ASP A 992 11.58 15.91 -13.78
N PHE A 993 11.60 15.21 -12.64
CA PHE A 993 12.09 15.74 -11.37
C PHE A 993 13.39 15.11 -10.93
N ARG A 994 14.18 15.91 -10.22
CA ARG A 994 15.36 15.48 -9.47
C ARG A 994 15.25 15.96 -8.04
N THR A 995 15.64 15.11 -7.11
CA THR A 995 15.82 15.47 -5.70
C THR A 995 17.29 15.79 -5.44
N GLN A 996 17.55 16.87 -4.70
CA GLN A 996 18.91 17.22 -4.28
C GLN A 996 19.54 16.06 -3.51
N ALA A 997 20.77 15.72 -3.88
CA ALA A 997 21.55 14.75 -3.14
C ALA A 997 21.85 15.34 -1.77
N ALA A 998 21.37 14.68 -0.73
CA ALA A 998 21.41 15.25 0.59
C ALA A 998 21.53 14.16 1.65
N THR A 999 22.44 14.38 2.60
CA THR A 999 22.81 13.43 3.64
C THR A 999 23.23 14.20 4.90
N THR A 1000 23.66 13.48 5.92
CA THR A 1000 24.14 14.05 7.18
C THR A 1000 25.43 13.38 7.59
N LEU A 1001 26.25 14.04 8.39
CA LEU A 1001 27.40 13.42 9.04
C LEU A 1001 26.93 12.58 10.25
N PRO A 1002 27.02 11.24 10.25
CA PRO A 1002 26.70 10.45 11.44
C PRO A 1002 27.77 10.59 12.53
N ALA A 1003 28.97 11.05 12.18
CA ALA A 1003 30.07 11.36 13.10
C ALA A 1003 30.69 12.72 12.75
N SER A 1004 31.17 13.46 13.74
CA SER A 1004 31.81 14.76 13.53
C SER A 1004 33.05 14.65 12.61
N ALA A 1005 33.23 15.61 11.72
CA ALA A 1005 34.39 15.73 10.85
C ALA A 1005 35.28 16.90 11.32
N ALA A 1006 36.54 16.62 11.65
CA ALA A 1006 37.46 17.64 12.12
C ALA A 1006 38.03 18.48 10.97
N SER A 1007 38.41 19.72 11.26
CA SER A 1007 39.24 20.54 10.35
C SER A 1007 40.52 19.78 9.98
N GLY A 1008 40.91 19.84 8.71
CA GLY A 1008 42.02 19.07 8.13
C GLY A 1008 41.65 17.66 7.67
N THR A 1009 40.39 17.23 7.81
CA THR A 1009 39.92 15.93 7.28
C THR A 1009 39.52 16.07 5.82
N ASP A 1010 39.94 15.14 4.96
CA ASP A 1010 39.51 15.04 3.56
C ASP A 1010 38.55 13.87 3.30
N ASN A 1011 38.30 12.98 4.27
CA ASN A 1011 37.30 11.91 4.15
C ASN A 1011 36.19 12.10 5.20
N ILE A 1012 34.99 12.47 4.74
CA ILE A 1012 33.82 12.64 5.60
C ILE A 1012 32.98 11.36 5.61
N LYS A 1013 32.43 11.01 6.78
CA LYS A 1013 31.48 9.90 6.91
C LYS A 1013 30.07 10.43 6.74
N VAL A 1014 29.24 9.73 5.99
CA VAL A 1014 27.89 10.18 5.62
C VAL A 1014 26.86 9.08 5.84
N SER A 1015 25.64 9.44 6.23
CA SER A 1015 24.55 8.47 6.46
C SER A 1015 24.02 7.84 5.17
N SER A 1016 24.29 8.45 4.03
CA SER A 1016 23.98 8.00 2.68
C SER A 1016 24.94 8.64 1.68
N VAL A 1017 25.26 7.92 0.61
CA VAL A 1017 26.04 8.39 -0.56
C VAL A 1017 25.17 8.55 -1.81
N THR A 1018 23.86 8.29 -1.71
CA THR A 1018 22.93 8.35 -2.84
C THR A 1018 22.91 9.75 -3.47
N GLY A 1019 23.05 9.81 -4.80
CA GLY A 1019 23.02 11.05 -5.57
C GLY A 1019 24.34 11.83 -5.59
N PHE A 1020 25.36 11.42 -4.83
CA PHE A 1020 26.69 12.04 -4.86
C PHE A 1020 27.59 11.39 -5.92
N GLN A 1021 28.43 12.19 -6.59
CA GLN A 1021 29.32 11.75 -7.67
C GLN A 1021 30.71 12.42 -7.59
N PRO A 1022 31.79 11.76 -8.05
CA PRO A 1022 33.11 12.38 -8.20
C PRO A 1022 33.08 13.65 -9.06
N GLY A 1023 33.83 14.68 -8.66
CA GLY A 1023 33.89 16.00 -9.30
C GLY A 1023 32.77 16.96 -8.90
N GLN A 1024 31.74 16.48 -8.19
CA GLN A 1024 30.64 17.31 -7.71
C GLN A 1024 31.10 18.25 -6.59
N THR A 1025 30.66 19.50 -6.64
CA THR A 1025 30.78 20.42 -5.50
C THR A 1025 29.63 20.16 -4.54
N ILE A 1026 29.91 20.05 -3.25
CA ILE A 1026 28.95 19.88 -2.17
C ILE A 1026 29.09 21.01 -1.14
N MET A 1027 28.03 21.27 -0.39
CA MET A 1027 28.01 22.10 0.80
C MET A 1027 27.95 21.20 2.03
N ILE A 1028 28.81 21.47 3.02
CA ILE A 1028 28.85 20.79 4.32
C ILE A 1028 28.53 21.83 5.38
N GLY A 1029 27.57 21.56 6.25
CA GLY A 1029 27.06 22.52 7.22
C GLY A 1029 26.09 23.55 6.61
N SER A 1030 25.79 24.59 7.37
CA SER A 1030 24.88 25.67 6.93
C SER A 1030 25.25 27.00 7.59
N GLY A 1031 24.74 28.12 7.05
CA GLY A 1031 25.01 29.45 7.61
C GLY A 1031 26.49 29.81 7.56
N ASN A 1032 27.00 30.39 8.65
CA ASN A 1032 28.41 30.82 8.76
C ASN A 1032 29.39 29.65 8.91
N ASP A 1033 28.91 28.47 9.31
CA ASP A 1033 29.71 27.26 9.46
C ASP A 1033 29.74 26.44 8.15
N GLY A 1034 29.02 26.89 7.11
CA GLY A 1034 28.94 26.22 5.81
C GLY A 1034 30.25 26.26 5.03
N GLU A 1035 30.65 25.13 4.48
CA GLU A 1035 31.87 24.98 3.69
C GLU A 1035 31.59 24.25 2.36
N LYS A 1036 32.12 24.79 1.24
CA LYS A 1036 32.08 24.11 -0.06
C LYS A 1036 33.28 23.19 -0.24
N ALA A 1037 33.04 21.97 -0.68
CA ALA A 1037 34.09 21.01 -1.02
C ALA A 1037 33.79 20.31 -2.35
N VAL A 1038 34.82 19.78 -3.02
CA VAL A 1038 34.66 18.99 -4.25
C VAL A 1038 34.93 17.53 -3.93
N ILE A 1039 34.06 16.63 -4.41
CA ILE A 1039 34.20 15.20 -4.21
C ILE A 1039 35.33 14.67 -5.11
N ALA A 1040 36.32 14.01 -4.50
CA ALA A 1040 37.33 13.22 -5.21
C ALA A 1040 36.79 11.81 -5.53
N THR A 1041 36.25 11.11 -4.53
CA THR A 1041 35.68 9.77 -4.68
C THR A 1041 34.48 9.57 -3.77
N VAL A 1042 33.49 8.83 -4.24
CA VAL A 1042 32.34 8.38 -3.44
C VAL A 1042 32.59 6.94 -3.03
N GLY A 1043 32.67 6.70 -1.73
CA GLY A 1043 32.75 5.37 -1.13
C GLY A 1043 31.37 4.89 -0.68
N THR A 1044 31.33 4.28 0.51
CA THR A 1044 30.15 3.66 1.11
C THR A 1044 29.70 4.43 2.36
N ALA A 1045 28.42 4.31 2.72
CA ALA A 1045 27.79 5.11 3.77
C ALA A 1045 27.93 4.47 5.17
N GLY A 1046 27.43 5.17 6.19
CA GLY A 1046 27.35 4.66 7.56
C GLY A 1046 28.52 5.10 8.46
N ALA A 1047 28.18 5.52 9.67
CA ALA A 1047 29.09 5.55 10.80
C ALA A 1047 28.31 5.27 12.08
N ALA A 1048 28.91 4.50 12.98
CA ALA A 1048 28.37 4.12 14.26
C ALA A 1048 29.51 3.91 15.26
N THR A 1049 29.14 3.61 16.50
CA THR A 1049 30.05 3.12 17.53
C THR A 1049 29.59 1.76 18.04
N LEU A 1050 30.53 0.97 18.54
CA LEU A 1050 30.22 -0.29 19.22
C LEU A 1050 29.46 -0.01 20.51
N ARG A 1051 28.32 -0.65 20.72
CA ARG A 1051 27.57 -0.55 21.99
C ARG A 1051 28.02 -1.56 23.05
N ALA A 1052 28.85 -2.53 22.65
CA ALA A 1052 29.53 -3.46 23.55
C ALA A 1052 30.87 -3.88 22.92
N ALA A 1053 31.81 -4.33 23.75
CA ALA A 1053 33.10 -4.81 23.27
C ALA A 1053 32.95 -6.11 22.45
N THR A 1054 33.84 -6.32 21.48
CA THR A 1054 33.97 -7.56 20.71
C THR A 1054 35.34 -8.18 20.95
N GLU A 1055 35.39 -9.51 20.92
CA GLU A 1055 36.64 -10.26 21.02
C GLU A 1055 37.18 -10.60 19.62
N ALA A 1056 38.47 -10.91 19.53
CA ALA A 1056 39.04 -11.51 18.32
C ALA A 1056 38.31 -12.83 17.99
N GLY A 1057 37.98 -13.04 16.73
CA GLY A 1057 37.19 -14.17 16.24
C GLY A 1057 35.68 -13.92 16.21
N ALA A 1058 35.19 -12.77 16.69
CA ALA A 1058 33.77 -12.44 16.60
C ALA A 1058 33.34 -12.20 15.14
N THR A 1059 32.14 -12.60 14.76
CA THR A 1059 31.52 -12.28 13.45
C THR A 1059 30.33 -11.35 13.58
N SER A 1060 29.88 -11.04 14.80
CA SER A 1060 28.76 -10.14 15.07
C SER A 1060 29.25 -8.94 15.88
N ILE A 1061 29.03 -7.74 15.36
CA ILE A 1061 29.47 -6.48 15.94
C ILE A 1061 28.24 -5.76 16.51
N PRO A 1062 28.08 -5.65 17.83
CA PRO A 1062 26.98 -4.91 18.43
C PRO A 1062 27.22 -3.40 18.26
N VAL A 1063 26.34 -2.73 17.51
CA VAL A 1063 26.45 -1.29 17.21
C VAL A 1063 25.31 -0.49 17.82
N VAL A 1064 25.52 0.80 18.05
CA VAL A 1064 24.45 1.72 18.49
C VAL A 1064 23.38 1.91 17.42
N THR A 1065 23.76 1.82 16.14
CA THR A 1065 22.86 1.84 14.98
C THR A 1065 23.49 1.11 13.81
N ALA A 1066 22.66 0.40 13.02
CA ALA A 1066 23.04 -0.19 11.75
C ALA A 1066 22.51 0.64 10.55
N ILE A 1067 21.97 1.84 10.81
CA ILE A 1067 21.46 2.75 9.78
C ILE A 1067 22.63 3.29 8.93
N GLY A 1068 22.41 3.37 7.62
CA GLY A 1068 23.41 3.85 6.64
C GLY A 1068 24.36 2.76 6.12
N PHE A 1069 24.38 1.58 6.74
CA PHE A 1069 25.15 0.43 6.26
C PHE A 1069 24.32 -0.47 5.34
N SER A 1070 25.00 -1.17 4.44
CA SER A 1070 24.40 -2.14 3.50
C SER A 1070 25.12 -3.49 3.53
N GLU A 1071 24.42 -4.57 3.16
CA GLU A 1071 25.05 -5.89 3.00
C GLU A 1071 26.06 -5.88 1.85
N GLY A 1072 27.13 -6.67 1.97
CA GLY A 1072 28.26 -6.68 1.03
C GLY A 1072 29.21 -5.47 1.15
N GLU A 1073 28.87 -4.48 1.97
CA GLU A 1073 29.69 -3.29 2.17
C GLU A 1073 30.98 -3.59 2.95
N LYS A 1074 32.09 -2.96 2.55
CA LYS A 1074 33.33 -2.95 3.32
C LYS A 1074 33.33 -1.81 4.35
N ILE A 1075 33.48 -2.16 5.62
CA ILE A 1075 33.57 -1.23 6.75
C ILE A 1075 34.97 -1.21 7.36
N GLN A 1076 35.31 -0.07 7.98
CA GLN A 1076 36.48 0.10 8.83
C GLN A 1076 36.06 0.12 10.29
N ILE A 1077 36.77 -0.63 11.12
CA ILE A 1077 36.52 -0.77 12.55
C ILE A 1077 37.76 -0.28 13.29
N ASP A 1078 37.53 0.58 14.28
CA ASP A 1078 38.54 1.18 15.14
C ASP A 1078 39.61 1.97 14.35
N SER A 1079 40.67 2.37 15.05
CA SER A 1079 41.78 3.14 14.50
C SER A 1079 43.12 2.70 15.11
N GLY A 1080 44.23 3.17 14.54
CA GLY A 1080 45.57 2.87 15.05
C GLY A 1080 45.90 1.37 14.97
N SER A 1081 46.50 0.83 16.05
CA SER A 1081 46.98 -0.56 16.11
C SER A 1081 45.87 -1.62 16.14
N SER A 1082 44.64 -1.21 16.48
CA SER A 1082 43.46 -2.10 16.50
C SER A 1082 42.60 -1.94 15.25
N SER A 1083 43.06 -1.17 14.25
CA SER A 1083 42.27 -0.94 13.03
C SER A 1083 42.21 -2.19 12.17
N GLU A 1084 40.99 -2.59 11.78
CA GLU A 1084 40.80 -3.61 10.76
C GLU A 1084 39.59 -3.30 9.86
N THR A 1085 39.46 -4.06 8.77
CA THR A 1085 38.33 -3.92 7.84
C THR A 1085 37.57 -5.23 7.70
N ALA A 1086 36.26 -5.15 7.61
CA ALA A 1086 35.38 -6.30 7.44
C ALA A 1086 34.34 -6.05 6.35
N VAL A 1087 33.76 -7.12 5.82
CA VAL A 1087 32.65 -7.06 4.85
C VAL A 1087 31.38 -7.48 5.54
N ILE A 1088 30.32 -6.69 5.41
CA ILE A 1088 29.02 -6.97 6.02
C ILE A 1088 28.38 -8.15 5.31
N SER A 1089 28.02 -9.20 6.05
CA SER A 1089 27.21 -10.30 5.53
C SER A 1089 25.72 -10.10 5.80
N SER A 1090 25.35 -9.51 6.94
CA SER A 1090 23.96 -9.18 7.26
C SER A 1090 23.83 -8.09 8.31
N LEU A 1091 22.64 -7.49 8.39
CA LEU A 1091 22.33 -6.39 9.31
C LEU A 1091 21.14 -6.75 10.21
N SER A 1092 21.29 -6.55 11.52
CA SER A 1092 20.18 -6.50 12.47
C SER A 1092 19.96 -5.05 12.89
N ARG A 1093 18.75 -4.52 12.66
CA ARG A 1093 18.45 -3.11 12.95
C ARG A 1093 17.68 -2.91 14.26
N PHE A 1094 16.84 -3.86 14.67
CA PHE A 1094 16.03 -3.78 15.90
C PHE A 1094 15.84 -5.17 16.54
N PRO A 1095 15.55 -5.26 17.85
CA PRO A 1095 15.63 -4.19 18.87
C PRO A 1095 17.07 -3.91 19.34
N ALA A 1096 18.02 -4.76 18.95
CA ALA A 1096 19.40 -4.76 19.42
C ALA A 1096 20.33 -4.72 18.19
N PRO A 1097 20.66 -3.52 17.66
CA PRO A 1097 21.37 -3.41 16.40
C PRO A 1097 22.73 -4.12 16.42
N ALA A 1098 23.02 -4.83 15.33
CA ALA A 1098 24.27 -5.55 15.13
C ALA A 1098 24.60 -5.65 13.63
N ILE A 1099 25.89 -5.66 13.33
CA ILE A 1099 26.41 -5.90 11.98
C ILE A 1099 27.11 -7.25 12.00
N THR A 1100 26.65 -8.19 11.18
CA THR A 1100 27.35 -9.46 10.98
C THR A 1100 28.32 -9.32 9.82
N VAL A 1101 29.54 -9.84 9.99
CA VAL A 1101 30.60 -9.78 9.00
C VAL A 1101 30.91 -11.16 8.45
N SER A 1102 31.33 -11.20 7.18
CA SER A 1102 31.57 -12.44 6.44
C SER A 1102 32.80 -13.22 6.89
N ALA A 1103 33.72 -12.57 7.62
CA ALA A 1103 34.92 -13.17 8.18
C ALA A 1103 35.08 -12.76 9.66
N PRO A 1104 35.57 -13.66 10.53
CA PRO A 1104 35.85 -13.32 11.93
C PRO A 1104 36.84 -12.15 12.07
N LEU A 1105 36.59 -11.27 13.04
CA LEU A 1105 37.48 -10.16 13.39
C LEU A 1105 38.84 -10.68 13.86
N THR A 1106 39.89 -9.95 13.54
CA THR A 1106 41.27 -10.29 13.90
C THR A 1106 41.70 -9.71 15.25
N HIS A 1107 41.06 -8.63 15.69
CA HIS A 1107 41.36 -7.92 16.93
C HIS A 1107 40.12 -7.84 17.84
N PRO A 1108 40.32 -7.72 19.16
CA PRO A 1108 39.26 -7.26 20.04
C PRO A 1108 39.04 -5.75 19.87
N HIS A 1109 37.80 -5.30 19.98
CA HIS A 1109 37.44 -3.87 19.92
C HIS A 1109 36.64 -3.48 21.16
N ALA A 1110 36.96 -2.32 21.73
CA ALA A 1110 36.30 -1.82 22.92
C ALA A 1110 34.90 -1.27 22.62
N MET A 1111 34.04 -1.25 23.65
CA MET A 1111 32.81 -0.46 23.61
C MET A 1111 33.13 1.01 23.31
N GLY A 1112 32.37 1.63 22.39
CA GLY A 1112 32.59 2.98 21.90
C GLY A 1112 33.56 3.07 20.72
N ALA A 1113 34.23 1.97 20.31
CA ALA A 1113 35.08 1.98 19.12
C ALA A 1113 34.28 2.40 17.88
N ALA A 1114 34.91 3.22 17.03
CA ALA A 1114 34.28 3.72 15.82
C ALA A 1114 34.15 2.62 14.76
N LEU A 1115 33.05 2.65 14.02
CA LEU A 1115 32.79 1.77 12.88
C LEU A 1115 32.20 2.63 11.76
N SER A 1116 32.75 2.56 10.55
CA SER A 1116 32.26 3.39 9.45
C SER A 1116 32.47 2.78 8.08
N GLY A 1117 31.63 3.16 7.13
CA GLY A 1117 31.88 2.95 5.71
C GLY A 1117 33.06 3.79 5.20
N THR A 1118 33.38 3.63 3.93
CA THR A 1118 34.53 4.33 3.32
C THR A 1118 34.29 5.83 3.11
N GLY A 1119 33.05 6.31 3.19
CA GLY A 1119 32.70 7.74 3.20
C GLY A 1119 32.85 8.44 1.87
N ILE A 1120 32.82 9.77 1.88
CA ILE A 1120 33.09 10.63 0.72
C ILE A 1120 34.47 11.27 0.92
N THR A 1121 35.37 11.07 -0.04
CA THR A 1121 36.68 11.73 -0.05
C THR A 1121 36.59 13.01 -0.85
N LEU A 1122 37.14 14.08 -0.32
CA LEU A 1122 37.18 15.43 -0.85
C LEU A 1122 38.52 15.68 -1.54
N THR A 1123 38.56 16.55 -2.56
CA THR A 1123 39.81 16.90 -3.26
C THR A 1123 40.74 17.77 -2.42
N ALA A 1124 40.22 18.40 -1.36
CA ALA A 1124 40.96 19.21 -0.41
C ALA A 1124 40.41 18.97 1.00
N PRO A 1125 41.26 19.02 2.05
CA PRO A 1125 40.80 18.91 3.42
C PRO A 1125 39.86 20.04 3.84
N LEU A 1126 38.93 19.73 4.74
CA LEU A 1126 38.04 20.70 5.37
C LEU A 1126 38.84 21.79 6.11
N THR A 1127 38.36 23.02 6.02
CA THR A 1127 38.91 24.17 6.75
C THR A 1127 38.18 24.37 8.08
N HIS A 1128 36.92 23.95 8.18
CA HIS A 1128 36.14 23.98 9.42
C HIS A 1128 35.89 22.58 9.99
N ALA A 1129 35.64 22.51 11.30
CA ALA A 1129 35.10 21.30 11.91
C ALA A 1129 33.57 21.32 11.79
N HIS A 1130 32.97 20.16 11.55
CA HIS A 1130 31.54 19.97 11.41
C HIS A 1130 31.07 18.87 12.36
N GLU A 1131 30.01 19.14 13.13
CA GLU A 1131 29.52 18.19 14.13
C GLU A 1131 28.68 17.05 13.53
N SER A 1132 28.53 15.96 14.28
CA SER A 1132 27.52 14.93 13.98
C SER A 1132 26.14 15.56 13.84
N GLY A 1133 25.41 15.16 12.80
CA GLY A 1133 24.15 15.74 12.36
C GLY A 1133 24.28 16.88 11.35
N ALA A 1134 25.48 17.40 11.08
CA ALA A 1134 25.66 18.44 10.06
C ALA A 1134 25.18 17.94 8.68
N ALA A 1135 24.43 18.79 7.99
CA ALA A 1135 23.92 18.48 6.66
C ALA A 1135 25.05 18.50 5.63
N VAL A 1136 24.95 17.60 4.65
CA VAL A 1136 25.79 17.58 3.45
C VAL A 1136 24.87 17.54 2.25
N THR A 1137 24.96 18.53 1.36
CA THR A 1137 24.05 18.68 0.22
C THR A 1137 24.83 18.99 -1.04
N ASP A 1138 24.37 18.54 -2.20
CA ASP A 1138 24.99 18.93 -3.46
C ASP A 1138 24.81 20.42 -3.77
N ASN A 1139 23.59 20.92 -3.63
CA ASN A 1139 23.22 22.32 -3.79
C ASN A 1139 22.19 22.71 -2.74
N LEU A 1140 22.03 24.01 -2.53
CA LEU A 1140 20.94 24.54 -1.70
C LEU A 1140 19.71 24.81 -2.57
N PRO A 1141 18.48 24.65 -2.05
CA PRO A 1141 17.26 25.08 -2.72
C PRO A 1141 17.32 26.57 -3.11
N THR A 1142 16.78 26.92 -4.28
CA THR A 1142 16.81 28.29 -4.82
C THR A 1142 15.40 28.83 -5.08
N PRO A 1143 14.57 29.00 -4.04
CA PRO A 1143 13.20 29.47 -4.21
C PRO A 1143 13.16 30.85 -4.90
N ALA A 1144 12.22 31.01 -5.83
CA ALA A 1144 12.06 32.15 -6.74
C ALA A 1144 13.22 32.35 -7.72
N SER A 1145 14.00 31.32 -8.03
CA SER A 1145 15.13 31.35 -8.96
C SER A 1145 15.31 30.01 -9.66
N PRO A 1146 15.98 29.96 -10.84
CA PRO A 1146 16.23 28.70 -11.52
C PRO A 1146 16.98 27.73 -10.61
N ASN A 1147 16.41 26.54 -10.44
CA ASN A 1147 17.08 25.45 -9.74
C ASN A 1147 18.36 25.02 -10.47
N LEU A 1148 19.25 24.38 -9.71
CA LEU A 1148 20.57 23.97 -10.20
C LEU A 1148 20.58 22.53 -10.76
N TYR A 1149 19.41 21.98 -11.12
CA TYR A 1149 19.31 20.62 -11.66
C TYR A 1149 19.74 20.58 -13.13
N ALA A 1150 21.05 20.62 -13.39
CA ALA A 1150 21.58 20.47 -14.74
C ALA A 1150 21.80 18.98 -15.12
N GLY A 1151 21.59 18.66 -16.41
CA GLY A 1151 21.82 17.34 -16.99
C GLY A 1151 20.72 16.33 -16.65
N ARG A 1152 19.83 16.03 -17.61
CA ARG A 1152 19.00 14.82 -17.55
C ARG A 1152 19.91 13.58 -17.63
N PRO A 1153 19.73 12.56 -16.76
CA PRO A 1153 20.43 11.29 -16.82
C PRO A 1153 20.30 10.57 -18.17
#